data_AF-A0A2V8SX11-F1
#
_entry.id   AF-A0A2V8SX11-F1
#
_cell.length_a   1.000
_cell.length_b   1.000
_cell.length_c   1.000
_cell.angle_alpha   90.00
_cell.angle_beta   90.00
_cell.angle_gamma   90.00
#
_symmetry.space_group_name_H-M   'P 1'
#
loop_
_entity.id
_entity.type
_entity.pdbx_description
1 polymer ?
#
loop_
_entity_poly.entity_id
_entity_poly.type
_entity_poly.pdbx_seq_one_letter_code
_entity_poly.pdbx_strand_id
1 'polypeptide(L)'
;MGLIRYIPLVVAVVLFTAWQAKADIIVSADGSGNAKSVQEAIDKVPSNNKQRIIIRIKPGTYTEQVRVPADKPYISFVGESAEKTKITFNLSNKAAGSTSASYSIYIGGHDFHAENITFENSFGTGSQAVAILVEADRAVFKNCRFLGWQDTLYAKNGRQYYRDCYIEGHVDYIFGQATAVFDNCQIHSKGDGYITAPMRFAADEPSGFVFLNSTLTSENTKNGIYLGRPWRDFGRTVFINTKMDAAIRPEGWHHWEPKREKTAYFAEYGSTGSGANSAARVAWAHKLSDAEVKEFSIEYFLGGGDGWNPITSKDSWLESKKPDWSLVSWSDVFKQKPLWYQTDEAARIADQLLIYQKDNGGFEKNVDMALMLTQKEKNELVAKRSDISETTIDNRTTYPQVAYLGRVITASLLKPSPPANLPKYKEAFNKALDYLLASQYENGGFPQFYPLRKGYYSHITFNDDAMIGVLKLLREIAKKKEDYLFVDEPRRLRSEVAVAKAWPLILKLQVVVNGKKTVWAAQYDEVSLKPAAARKFEPISLTAGESVGIVRFLMLDSKPSAEIIDAIESAIDWYRKNKIDGIRWIRQNGENTVVKDKTAPPIWARFYEIETMKPIFIGRDSIIKYDVTQIEAERRNGYAWYVSEPNELLNEDYPKWKAKIGKIGK
;
A
#
# COMPACT_ATOMS: atom_id res chain seq x y z
N MET A 1 50.32 -20.36 -64.83
CA MET A 1 51.17 -19.75 -63.78
C MET A 1 50.58 -18.38 -63.46
N GLY A 2 49.71 -18.30 -62.45
CA GLY A 2 48.97 -17.08 -62.09
C GLY A 2 49.70 -16.30 -61.00
N LEU A 3 49.89 -14.99 -61.20
CA LEU A 3 50.46 -14.07 -60.23
C LEU A 3 49.52 -13.90 -59.02
N ILE A 4 50.01 -14.23 -57.83
CA ILE A 4 49.38 -13.95 -56.54
C ILE A 4 49.70 -12.50 -56.16
N ARG A 5 48.67 -11.65 -56.02
CA ARG A 5 48.75 -10.35 -55.36
C ARG A 5 48.40 -10.52 -53.89
N TYR A 6 49.35 -10.19 -53.00
CA TYR A 6 49.11 -10.07 -51.57
C TYR A 6 48.32 -8.79 -51.27
N ILE A 7 47.19 -8.93 -50.57
CA ILE A 7 46.45 -7.83 -49.95
C ILE A 7 46.66 -7.99 -48.43
N PRO A 8 47.13 -6.96 -47.70
CA PRO A 8 47.27 -7.06 -46.25
C PRO A 8 45.89 -7.01 -45.58
N LEU A 9 45.62 -8.00 -44.73
CA LEU A 9 44.43 -8.08 -43.89
C LEU A 9 44.52 -7.00 -42.81
N VAL A 10 43.78 -5.90 -42.98
CA VAL A 10 43.59 -4.90 -41.91
C VAL A 10 42.57 -5.48 -40.93
N VAL A 11 43.04 -5.95 -39.78
CA VAL A 11 42.19 -6.31 -38.64
C VAL A 11 41.67 -5.01 -38.04
N ALA A 12 40.41 -4.68 -38.34
CA ALA A 12 39.71 -3.60 -37.67
C ALA A 12 39.41 -4.03 -36.22
N VAL A 13 40.21 -3.52 -35.28
CA VAL A 13 39.88 -3.59 -33.85
C VAL A 13 38.71 -2.64 -33.61
N VAL A 14 37.51 -3.20 -33.51
CA VAL A 14 36.33 -2.46 -33.04
C VAL A 14 36.48 -2.25 -31.54
N LEU A 15 36.99 -1.08 -31.15
CA LEU A 15 36.94 -0.62 -29.77
C LEU A 15 35.48 -0.33 -29.41
N PHE A 16 34.86 -1.23 -28.65
CA PHE A 16 33.62 -0.93 -27.95
C PHE A 16 33.91 0.13 -26.90
N THR A 17 33.60 1.39 -27.20
CA THR A 17 33.55 2.44 -26.18
C THR A 17 32.32 2.16 -25.31
N ALA A 18 32.53 1.54 -24.15
CA ALA A 18 31.52 1.48 -23.10
C ALA A 18 31.11 2.91 -22.74
N TRP A 19 29.81 3.18 -22.74
CA TRP A 19 29.27 4.45 -22.28
C TRP A 19 29.50 4.53 -20.76
N GLN A 20 30.64 5.09 -20.33
CA GLN A 20 30.86 5.39 -18.92
C GLN A 20 30.00 6.61 -18.55
N ALA A 21 28.74 6.38 -18.17
CA ALA A 21 27.93 7.41 -17.53
C ALA A 21 28.69 7.97 -16.31
N LYS A 22 28.67 9.28 -16.03
CA LYS A 22 29.37 9.81 -14.84
C LYS A 22 28.74 9.22 -13.57
N ALA A 23 29.53 8.69 -12.63
CA ALA A 23 28.98 8.14 -11.39
C ALA A 23 28.68 9.26 -10.41
N ASP A 24 27.55 9.15 -9.73
CA ASP A 24 27.18 10.06 -8.65
C ASP A 24 27.80 9.59 -7.33
N ILE A 25 27.88 8.27 -7.11
CA ILE A 25 28.43 7.66 -5.90
C ILE A 25 29.30 6.44 -6.28
N ILE A 26 30.45 6.27 -5.62
CA ILE A 26 31.39 5.17 -5.82
C ILE A 26 31.56 4.45 -4.48
N VAL A 27 31.12 3.20 -4.42
CA VAL A 27 31.28 2.27 -3.30
C VAL A 27 32.56 1.46 -3.49
N SER A 28 33.36 1.36 -2.43
CA SER A 28 34.58 0.54 -2.42
C SER A 28 34.86 0.00 -1.02
N ALA A 29 35.08 -1.30 -0.89
CA ALA A 29 35.45 -1.92 0.38
C ALA A 29 36.81 -1.42 0.93
N ASP A 30 37.74 -1.02 0.06
CA ASP A 30 39.08 -0.51 0.42
C ASP A 30 39.11 0.98 0.78
N GLY A 31 37.97 1.68 0.67
CA GLY A 31 37.85 3.11 0.96
C GLY A 31 38.37 4.06 -0.13
N SER A 32 38.70 3.55 -1.33
CA SER A 32 39.11 4.37 -2.50
C SER A 32 37.96 5.14 -3.18
N GLY A 33 36.72 4.90 -2.80
CA GLY A 33 35.49 5.56 -3.23
C GLY A 33 34.95 6.55 -2.20
N ASN A 34 33.77 7.10 -2.46
CA ASN A 34 33.11 8.05 -1.56
C ASN A 34 32.03 7.41 -0.65
N ALA A 35 31.88 6.08 -0.69
CA ALA A 35 31.10 5.28 0.27
C ALA A 35 31.82 3.94 0.54
N LYS A 36 31.75 3.44 1.77
CA LYS A 36 32.39 2.18 2.19
C LYS A 36 31.46 0.96 2.10
N SER A 37 30.15 1.20 2.11
CA SER A 37 29.12 0.16 1.97
C SER A 37 28.07 0.56 0.93
N VAL A 38 27.32 -0.43 0.44
CA VAL A 38 26.23 -0.20 -0.52
C VAL A 38 25.08 0.54 0.16
N GLN A 39 24.74 0.19 1.40
CA GLN A 39 23.71 0.91 2.15
C GLN A 39 24.07 2.38 2.38
N GLU A 40 25.33 2.71 2.68
CA GLU A 40 25.78 4.09 2.85
C GLU A 40 25.58 4.92 1.57
N ALA A 41 25.82 4.32 0.39
CA ALA A 41 25.57 4.97 -0.88
C ALA A 41 24.07 5.22 -1.13
N ILE A 42 23.21 4.26 -0.81
CA ILE A 42 21.75 4.44 -0.90
C ILE A 42 21.28 5.55 0.07
N ASP A 43 21.85 5.62 1.26
CA ASP A 43 21.46 6.59 2.29
C ASP A 43 21.77 8.03 1.85
N LYS A 44 22.79 8.24 1.00
CA LYS A 44 23.12 9.52 0.38
C LYS A 44 22.14 9.96 -0.72
N VAL A 45 21.35 9.04 -1.28
CA VAL A 45 20.30 9.38 -2.26
C VAL A 45 19.13 10.04 -1.53
N PRO A 46 18.65 11.22 -1.96
CA PRO A 46 17.53 11.88 -1.30
C PRO A 46 16.22 11.09 -1.43
N SER A 47 15.36 11.17 -0.42
CA SER A 47 13.98 10.70 -0.50
C SER A 47 13.20 11.44 -1.61
N ASN A 48 12.24 10.74 -2.21
CA ASN A 48 11.47 11.17 -3.37
C ASN A 48 12.35 11.56 -4.57
N ASN A 49 13.45 10.83 -4.76
CA ASN A 49 14.38 11.04 -5.87
C ASN A 49 13.64 11.05 -7.21
N LYS A 50 14.01 11.97 -8.11
CA LYS A 50 13.36 12.13 -9.43
C LYS A 50 14.33 11.97 -10.60
N GLN A 51 15.60 11.73 -10.32
CA GLN A 51 16.66 11.66 -11.32
C GLN A 51 17.44 10.35 -11.16
N ARG A 52 17.94 9.79 -12.26
CA ARG A 52 18.75 8.57 -12.16
C ARG A 52 20.03 8.85 -11.39
N ILE A 53 20.22 8.13 -10.28
CA ILE A 53 21.45 8.18 -9.47
C ILE A 53 22.22 6.87 -9.68
N ILE A 54 23.46 7.00 -10.16
CA ILE A 54 24.34 5.88 -10.46
C ILE A 54 25.28 5.64 -9.28
N ILE A 55 25.08 4.51 -8.62
CA ILE A 55 25.95 3.96 -7.58
C ILE A 55 26.86 2.92 -8.24
N ARG A 56 28.12 3.29 -8.43
CA ARG A 56 29.16 2.36 -8.90
C ARG A 56 29.69 1.55 -7.74
N ILE A 57 29.76 0.23 -7.89
CA ILE A 57 30.23 -0.68 -6.85
C ILE A 57 31.48 -1.37 -7.36
N LYS A 58 32.64 -1.04 -6.77
CA LYS A 58 33.92 -1.65 -7.16
C LYS A 58 33.96 -3.15 -6.80
N PRO A 59 34.83 -3.94 -7.47
CA PRO A 59 35.08 -5.33 -7.12
C PRO A 59 35.32 -5.52 -5.62
N GLY A 60 34.68 -6.54 -5.05
CA GLY A 60 34.68 -6.82 -3.62
C GLY A 60 33.49 -7.67 -3.20
N THR A 61 33.57 -8.21 -1.99
CA THR A 61 32.45 -8.87 -1.30
C THR A 61 31.93 -7.93 -0.20
N TYR A 62 30.70 -7.49 -0.35
CA TYR A 62 29.98 -6.59 0.55
C TYR A 62 29.01 -7.42 1.38
N THR A 63 29.41 -7.74 2.61
CA THR A 63 28.59 -8.55 3.54
C THR A 63 27.69 -7.63 4.37
N GLU A 64 26.51 -7.32 3.84
CA GLU A 64 25.55 -6.41 4.45
C GLU A 64 24.13 -6.74 3.96
N GLN A 65 23.14 -6.49 4.82
CA GLN A 65 21.75 -6.51 4.39
C GLN A 65 21.41 -5.14 3.77
N VAL A 66 21.02 -5.13 2.50
CA VAL A 66 20.81 -3.90 1.72
C VAL A 66 19.33 -3.66 1.49
N ARG A 67 18.89 -2.40 1.64
CA ARG A 67 17.53 -1.97 1.34
C ARG A 67 17.54 -0.71 0.49
N VAL A 68 16.98 -0.81 -0.71
CA VAL A 68 16.56 0.33 -1.55
C VAL A 68 15.10 0.64 -1.20
N PRO A 69 14.81 1.70 -0.43
CA PRO A 69 13.44 2.05 -0.03
C PRO A 69 12.58 2.50 -1.21
N ALA A 70 11.26 2.38 -1.07
CA ALA A 70 10.32 2.69 -2.14
C ALA A 70 10.24 4.19 -2.49
N ASP A 71 10.57 5.07 -1.53
CA ASP A 71 10.69 6.52 -1.75
C ASP A 71 12.00 6.92 -2.45
N LYS A 72 12.88 5.98 -2.82
CA LYS A 72 14.12 6.27 -3.55
C LYS A 72 14.14 5.59 -4.93
N PRO A 73 13.26 5.99 -5.87
CA PRO A 73 13.25 5.43 -7.23
C PRO A 73 14.46 5.90 -8.04
N TYR A 74 14.65 5.33 -9.23
CA TYR A 74 15.71 5.67 -10.19
C TYR A 74 17.15 5.43 -9.70
N ILE A 75 17.36 4.54 -8.72
CA ILE A 75 18.71 4.12 -8.33
C ILE A 75 19.25 3.08 -9.31
N SER A 76 20.52 3.22 -9.68
CA SER A 76 21.23 2.25 -10.51
C SER A 76 22.44 1.68 -9.77
N PHE A 77 22.55 0.37 -9.66
CA PHE A 77 23.75 -0.32 -9.21
C PHE A 77 24.57 -0.77 -10.42
N VAL A 78 25.80 -0.29 -10.52
CA VAL A 78 26.70 -0.64 -11.63
C VAL A 78 27.98 -1.23 -11.06
N GLY A 79 28.10 -2.55 -11.14
CA GLY A 79 29.36 -3.24 -10.86
C GLY A 79 30.33 -3.20 -12.04
N GLU A 80 31.57 -3.60 -11.79
CA GLU A 80 32.58 -3.75 -12.86
C GLU A 80 32.59 -5.17 -13.45
N SER A 81 32.14 -6.16 -12.70
CA SER A 81 32.04 -7.56 -13.10
C SER A 81 31.09 -8.27 -12.16
N ALA A 82 30.19 -9.06 -12.73
CA ALA A 82 29.21 -9.82 -11.97
C ALA A 82 29.91 -10.85 -11.07
N GLU A 83 31.02 -11.42 -11.50
CA GLU A 83 31.81 -12.44 -10.78
C GLU A 83 32.63 -11.84 -9.62
N LYS A 84 33.05 -10.58 -9.75
CA LYS A 84 33.97 -9.94 -8.81
C LYS A 84 33.29 -8.95 -7.86
N THR A 85 32.06 -8.53 -8.18
CA THR A 85 31.30 -7.55 -7.39
C THR A 85 30.10 -8.26 -6.78
N LYS A 86 30.12 -8.49 -5.47
CA LYS A 86 29.10 -9.31 -4.79
C LYS A 86 28.56 -8.63 -3.54
N ILE A 87 27.24 -8.54 -3.45
CA ILE A 87 26.52 -8.18 -2.22
C ILE A 87 25.94 -9.47 -1.63
N THR A 88 26.20 -9.73 -0.36
CA THR A 88 25.83 -10.99 0.29
C THR A 88 25.36 -10.81 1.72
N PHE A 89 24.44 -11.66 2.15
CA PHE A 89 24.05 -11.85 3.54
C PHE A 89 23.66 -13.31 3.76
N ASN A 90 23.33 -13.73 4.99
CA ASN A 90 23.12 -15.15 5.30
C ASN A 90 21.89 -15.42 6.20
N LEU A 91 20.82 -14.66 5.96
CA LEU A 91 19.62 -14.73 6.78
C LEU A 91 18.61 -15.75 6.21
N SER A 92 18.15 -16.68 7.04
CA SER A 92 17.07 -17.60 6.69
C SER A 92 15.70 -17.11 7.17
N ASN A 93 14.63 -17.60 6.56
CA ASN A 93 13.26 -17.41 7.00
C ASN A 93 13.07 -17.79 8.47
N LYS A 94 13.62 -18.96 8.88
CA LYS A 94 13.52 -19.42 10.27
C LYS A 94 14.11 -18.41 11.26
N ALA A 95 15.23 -17.77 10.91
CA ALA A 95 15.87 -16.75 11.74
C ALA A 95 15.18 -15.37 11.63
N ALA A 96 14.68 -15.02 10.44
CA ALA A 96 14.03 -13.73 10.18
C ALA A 96 12.57 -13.68 10.65
N GLY A 97 11.94 -14.82 10.90
CA GLY A 97 10.52 -14.95 11.23
C GLY A 97 9.57 -14.91 10.03
N SER A 98 10.06 -14.64 8.82
CA SER A 98 9.32 -14.76 7.55
C SER A 98 10.26 -14.81 6.35
N THR A 99 9.82 -15.41 5.23
CA THR A 99 10.57 -15.43 3.96
C THR A 99 10.82 -14.02 3.45
N SER A 100 9.83 -13.13 3.53
CA SER A 100 9.98 -11.74 3.11
C SER A 100 10.98 -10.95 3.95
N ALA A 101 11.29 -11.38 5.17
CA ALA A 101 12.28 -10.74 6.02
C ALA A 101 13.69 -11.35 5.86
N SER A 102 13.83 -12.47 5.16
CA SER A 102 15.12 -13.17 5.00
C SER A 102 15.96 -12.66 3.82
N TYR A 103 15.56 -11.56 3.17
CA TYR A 103 16.29 -10.99 2.06
C TYR A 103 17.71 -10.59 2.45
N SER A 104 18.67 -10.83 1.56
CA SER A 104 19.98 -10.19 1.62
C SER A 104 19.89 -8.78 1.01
N ILE A 105 19.15 -8.63 -0.10
CA ILE A 105 18.88 -7.35 -0.74
C ILE A 105 17.37 -7.15 -0.95
N TYR A 106 16.85 -6.00 -0.56
CA TYR A 106 15.47 -5.56 -0.86
C TYR A 106 15.48 -4.39 -1.83
N ILE A 107 14.73 -4.52 -2.92
CA ILE A 107 14.52 -3.48 -3.93
C ILE A 107 13.05 -3.05 -3.91
N GLY A 108 12.75 -1.91 -3.30
CA GLY A 108 11.41 -1.31 -3.31
C GLY A 108 11.32 -0.05 -4.17
N GLY A 109 12.44 0.60 -4.50
CA GLY A 109 12.47 1.78 -5.36
C GLY A 109 12.16 1.42 -6.82
N HIS A 110 11.13 2.03 -7.40
CA HIS A 110 10.78 1.83 -8.82
C HIS A 110 11.90 2.33 -9.74
N ASP A 111 11.89 1.86 -11.00
CA ASP A 111 12.87 2.24 -12.02
C ASP A 111 14.31 1.91 -11.66
N PHE A 112 14.44 0.94 -10.76
CA PHE A 112 15.71 0.40 -10.33
C PHE A 112 16.42 -0.28 -11.49
N HIS A 113 17.72 -0.06 -11.56
CA HIS A 113 18.58 -0.71 -12.53
C HIS A 113 19.76 -1.39 -11.84
N ALA A 114 20.13 -2.59 -12.26
CA ALA A 114 21.37 -3.22 -11.84
C ALA A 114 22.09 -3.84 -13.04
N GLU A 115 23.41 -3.68 -13.07
CA GLU A 115 24.27 -4.28 -14.09
C GLU A 115 25.58 -4.79 -13.50
N ASN A 116 26.08 -5.94 -14.00
CA ASN A 116 27.41 -6.48 -13.71
C ASN A 116 27.67 -6.72 -12.22
N ILE A 117 26.69 -7.28 -11.50
CA ILE A 117 26.77 -7.49 -10.04
C ILE A 117 26.11 -8.81 -9.60
N THR A 118 26.63 -9.40 -8.52
CA THR A 118 26.05 -10.56 -7.85
C THR A 118 25.24 -10.16 -6.61
N PHE A 119 24.04 -10.74 -6.48
CA PHE A 119 23.21 -10.75 -5.28
C PHE A 119 23.17 -12.17 -4.71
N GLU A 120 23.57 -12.35 -3.45
CA GLU A 120 23.70 -13.67 -2.83
C GLU A 120 23.02 -13.74 -1.46
N ASN A 121 22.36 -14.86 -1.18
CA ASN A 121 22.13 -15.31 0.20
C ASN A 121 22.96 -16.57 0.47
N SER A 122 23.97 -16.43 1.32
CA SER A 122 24.94 -17.49 1.61
C SER A 122 24.50 -18.43 2.73
N PHE A 123 23.23 -18.40 3.17
CA PHE A 123 22.72 -19.26 4.25
C PHE A 123 22.90 -20.76 3.95
N GLY A 124 22.74 -21.17 2.70
CA GLY A 124 22.82 -22.58 2.30
C GLY A 124 21.46 -23.29 2.30
N THR A 125 21.47 -24.58 2.62
CA THR A 125 20.28 -25.45 2.62
C THR A 125 19.63 -25.56 3.99
N GLY A 126 18.34 -25.95 4.04
CA GLY A 126 17.64 -26.29 5.29
C GLY A 126 16.56 -25.29 5.72
N SER A 127 16.45 -24.14 5.05
CA SER A 127 15.35 -23.18 5.18
C SER A 127 15.34 -22.24 3.96
N GLN A 128 14.22 -21.57 3.73
CA GLN A 128 14.09 -20.51 2.73
C GLN A 128 15.08 -19.37 3.05
N ALA A 129 15.77 -18.84 2.05
CA ALA A 129 16.74 -17.77 2.25
C ALA A 129 16.85 -16.91 0.99
N VAL A 130 16.29 -15.71 1.05
CA VAL A 130 16.11 -14.85 -0.13
C VAL A 130 17.41 -14.10 -0.43
N ALA A 131 17.96 -14.27 -1.65
CA ALA A 131 19.10 -13.48 -2.12
C ALA A 131 18.66 -12.05 -2.43
N ILE A 132 17.57 -11.92 -3.18
CA ILE A 132 16.97 -10.64 -3.47
C ILE A 132 15.44 -10.71 -3.48
N LEU A 133 14.84 -9.69 -2.89
CA LEU A 133 13.41 -9.42 -2.95
C LEU A 133 13.18 -8.17 -3.79
N VAL A 134 12.44 -8.31 -4.89
CA VAL A 134 12.13 -7.22 -5.81
C VAL A 134 10.63 -6.92 -5.75
N GLU A 135 10.32 -5.75 -5.22
CA GLU A 135 8.99 -5.17 -5.06
C GLU A 135 8.98 -3.79 -5.70
N ALA A 136 9.32 -3.74 -6.98
CA ALA A 136 9.52 -2.51 -7.73
C ALA A 136 8.97 -2.67 -9.15
N ASP A 137 8.27 -1.64 -9.61
CA ASP A 137 7.84 -1.53 -11.01
C ASP A 137 8.99 -1.02 -11.89
N ARG A 138 9.06 -1.55 -13.11
CA ARG A 138 10.07 -1.26 -14.13
C ARG A 138 11.51 -1.50 -13.67
N ALA A 139 11.72 -2.54 -12.87
CA ALA A 139 13.06 -2.94 -12.44
C ALA A 139 13.79 -3.68 -13.58
N VAL A 140 15.05 -3.34 -13.81
CA VAL A 140 15.89 -3.93 -14.87
C VAL A 140 17.18 -4.49 -14.28
N PHE A 141 17.49 -5.73 -14.63
CA PHE A 141 18.72 -6.42 -14.26
C PHE A 141 19.42 -6.92 -15.53
N LYS A 142 20.69 -6.57 -15.72
CA LYS A 142 21.48 -6.94 -16.90
C LYS A 142 22.81 -7.56 -16.50
N ASN A 143 23.13 -8.74 -17.02
CA ASN A 143 24.38 -9.43 -16.66
C ASN A 143 24.59 -9.53 -15.13
N CYS A 144 23.52 -9.85 -14.41
CA CYS A 144 23.54 -10.00 -12.96
C CYS A 144 23.53 -11.48 -12.57
N ARG A 145 24.02 -11.79 -11.37
CA ARG A 145 23.97 -13.14 -10.81
C ARG A 145 23.12 -13.16 -9.54
N PHE A 146 22.27 -14.18 -9.40
CA PHE A 146 21.39 -14.37 -8.25
C PHE A 146 21.68 -15.74 -7.63
N LEU A 147 22.32 -15.75 -6.47
CA LEU A 147 22.91 -16.95 -5.88
C LEU A 147 22.19 -17.32 -4.57
N GLY A 148 21.71 -18.54 -4.48
CA GLY A 148 20.98 -19.04 -3.31
C GLY A 148 20.64 -20.52 -3.42
N TRP A 149 19.65 -20.95 -2.64
CA TRP A 149 19.19 -22.33 -2.59
C TRP A 149 17.66 -22.43 -2.69
N GLN A 150 16.96 -22.36 -1.57
CA GLN A 150 15.50 -22.28 -1.56
C GLN A 150 15.09 -20.81 -1.52
N ASP A 151 14.16 -20.42 -2.39
CA ASP A 151 13.61 -19.06 -2.47
C ASP A 151 14.66 -17.98 -2.88
N THR A 152 15.56 -18.28 -3.83
CA THR A 152 16.66 -17.34 -4.23
C THR A 152 16.16 -15.96 -4.67
N LEU A 153 15.33 -15.90 -5.72
CA LEU A 153 14.80 -14.68 -6.31
C LEU A 153 13.31 -14.54 -5.99
N TYR A 154 13.01 -13.63 -5.08
CA TYR A 154 11.64 -13.25 -4.78
C TYR A 154 11.20 -12.08 -5.68
N ALA A 155 10.73 -12.41 -6.89
CA ALA A 155 10.09 -11.49 -7.81
C ALA A 155 8.67 -11.15 -7.30
N LYS A 156 8.61 -10.39 -6.20
CA LYS A 156 7.42 -10.21 -5.37
C LYS A 156 6.30 -9.48 -6.11
N ASN A 157 6.57 -8.32 -6.69
CA ASN A 157 5.58 -7.51 -7.41
C ASN A 157 6.24 -6.52 -8.39
N GLY A 158 5.43 -5.95 -9.30
CA GLY A 158 5.84 -4.98 -10.32
C GLY A 158 6.27 -5.65 -11.63
N ARG A 159 6.56 -4.83 -12.64
CA ARG A 159 7.10 -5.29 -13.92
C ARG A 159 8.62 -5.34 -13.87
N GLN A 160 9.20 -6.47 -14.27
CA GLN A 160 10.62 -6.75 -14.06
C GLN A 160 11.24 -7.38 -15.30
N TYR A 161 12.44 -6.92 -15.67
CA TYR A 161 13.17 -7.45 -16.82
C TYR A 161 14.56 -7.90 -16.40
N TYR A 162 14.85 -9.19 -16.64
CA TYR A 162 16.13 -9.83 -16.36
C TYR A 162 16.72 -10.25 -17.71
N ARG A 163 17.91 -9.74 -18.03
CA ARG A 163 18.56 -10.00 -19.31
C ARG A 163 20.00 -10.45 -19.12
N ASP A 164 20.39 -11.53 -19.80
CA ASP A 164 21.75 -12.06 -19.75
C ASP A 164 22.17 -12.44 -18.30
N CYS A 165 21.19 -12.77 -17.45
CA CYS A 165 21.42 -13.03 -16.03
C CYS A 165 21.66 -14.53 -15.76
N TYR A 166 22.38 -14.81 -14.68
CA TYR A 166 22.54 -16.16 -14.11
C TYR A 166 21.77 -16.28 -12.80
N ILE A 167 20.88 -17.26 -12.67
CA ILE A 167 20.06 -17.47 -11.47
C ILE A 167 20.19 -18.92 -11.02
N GLU A 168 20.53 -19.15 -9.74
CA GLU A 168 20.67 -20.51 -9.20
C GLU A 168 19.87 -20.79 -7.93
N GLY A 169 19.45 -22.05 -7.76
CA GLY A 169 18.71 -22.54 -6.60
C GLY A 169 18.24 -23.98 -6.78
N HIS A 170 17.28 -24.45 -5.97
CA HIS A 170 16.69 -25.79 -6.14
C HIS A 170 15.17 -25.83 -5.95
N VAL A 171 14.65 -25.33 -4.83
CA VAL A 171 13.22 -25.31 -4.52
C VAL A 171 12.68 -23.90 -4.65
N ASP A 172 11.68 -23.73 -5.52
CA ASP A 172 10.90 -22.51 -5.72
C ASP A 172 11.78 -21.25 -5.88
N TYR A 173 12.94 -21.40 -6.53
CA TYR A 173 13.99 -20.38 -6.43
C TYR A 173 13.75 -19.15 -7.31
N ILE A 174 12.71 -19.15 -8.14
CA ILE A 174 12.12 -17.97 -8.78
C ILE A 174 10.62 -17.94 -8.45
N PHE A 175 10.20 -17.02 -7.59
CA PHE A 175 8.83 -17.04 -7.05
C PHE A 175 8.27 -15.63 -6.79
N GLY A 176 6.95 -15.53 -6.65
CA GLY A 176 6.24 -14.27 -6.39
C GLY A 176 5.18 -13.90 -7.43
N GLN A 177 4.69 -12.65 -7.40
CA GLN A 177 3.57 -12.15 -8.21
C GLN A 177 4.00 -11.10 -9.26
N ALA A 178 5.29 -10.89 -9.48
CA ALA A 178 5.74 -9.96 -10.51
C ALA A 178 5.24 -10.34 -11.92
N THR A 179 5.16 -9.34 -12.79
CA THR A 179 5.10 -9.55 -14.25
C THR A 179 6.55 -9.52 -14.73
N ALA A 180 7.20 -10.68 -14.83
CA ALA A 180 8.65 -10.75 -15.05
C ALA A 180 9.02 -11.49 -16.34
N VAL A 181 9.96 -10.92 -17.09
CA VAL A 181 10.58 -11.57 -18.26
C VAL A 181 12.06 -11.84 -17.99
N PHE A 182 12.46 -13.08 -18.24
CA PHE A 182 13.84 -13.58 -18.18
C PHE A 182 14.29 -13.86 -19.61
N ASP A 183 15.11 -12.98 -20.17
CA ASP A 183 15.53 -12.98 -21.57
C ASP A 183 17.02 -13.33 -21.70
N ASN A 184 17.31 -14.39 -22.44
CA ASN A 184 18.67 -14.92 -22.61
C ASN A 184 19.38 -15.20 -21.26
N CYS A 185 18.63 -15.71 -20.27
CA CYS A 185 19.17 -16.02 -18.95
C CYS A 185 19.68 -17.47 -18.88
N GLN A 186 20.67 -17.72 -18.02
CA GLN A 186 21.02 -19.05 -17.56
C GLN A 186 20.35 -19.33 -16.22
N ILE A 187 19.54 -20.37 -16.18
CA ILE A 187 18.78 -20.80 -15.01
C ILE A 187 19.37 -22.13 -14.55
N HIS A 188 20.00 -22.15 -13.37
CA HIS A 188 20.83 -23.25 -12.90
C HIS A 188 20.27 -23.91 -11.65
N SER A 189 19.79 -25.14 -11.79
CA SER A 189 19.24 -25.92 -10.70
C SER A 189 20.33 -26.74 -10.00
N LYS A 190 20.57 -26.47 -8.72
CA LYS A 190 21.62 -27.09 -7.88
C LYS A 190 21.21 -28.42 -7.22
N GLY A 191 20.04 -28.94 -7.59
CA GLY A 191 19.48 -30.17 -7.06
C GLY A 191 18.04 -30.37 -7.51
N ASP A 192 17.41 -31.41 -6.99
CA ASP A 192 15.99 -31.71 -7.24
C ASP A 192 15.09 -30.57 -6.73
N GLY A 193 13.99 -30.30 -7.45
CA GLY A 193 13.02 -29.29 -7.01
C GLY A 193 12.23 -28.65 -8.14
N TYR A 194 12.01 -27.34 -8.00
CA TYR A 194 11.09 -26.55 -8.81
C TYR A 194 11.76 -25.22 -9.17
N ILE A 195 11.82 -24.91 -10.46
CA ILE A 195 12.39 -23.64 -10.92
C ILE A 195 11.49 -22.48 -10.52
N THR A 196 10.19 -22.59 -10.84
CA THR A 196 9.24 -21.48 -10.65
C THR A 196 8.10 -21.78 -9.68
N ALA A 197 7.71 -20.78 -8.91
CA ALA A 197 6.53 -20.80 -8.05
C ALA A 197 5.71 -19.49 -8.16
N PRO A 198 4.95 -19.27 -9.25
CA PRO A 198 4.19 -18.04 -9.44
C PRO A 198 3.00 -17.92 -8.50
N MET A 199 2.78 -16.71 -7.99
CA MET A 199 1.76 -16.32 -7.01
C MET A 199 0.65 -15.47 -7.65
N ARG A 200 -0.03 -16.01 -8.67
CA ARG A 200 -1.13 -15.33 -9.36
C ARG A 200 -2.49 -15.77 -8.82
N PHE A 201 -3.34 -14.83 -8.44
CA PHE A 201 -4.58 -15.11 -7.69
C PHE A 201 -5.85 -15.09 -8.55
N ALA A 202 -5.82 -14.46 -9.72
CA ALA A 202 -6.99 -14.39 -10.62
C ALA A 202 -6.59 -14.50 -12.09
N ALA A 203 -7.57 -14.89 -12.92
CA ALA A 203 -7.39 -15.13 -14.35
C ALA A 203 -7.06 -13.86 -15.16
N ASP A 204 -7.42 -12.69 -14.66
CA ASP A 204 -7.24 -11.39 -15.30
C ASP A 204 -6.00 -10.62 -14.79
N GLU A 205 -5.29 -11.14 -13.78
CA GLU A 205 -4.04 -10.52 -13.32
C GLU A 205 -2.96 -10.61 -14.40
N PRO A 206 -2.21 -9.53 -14.68
CA PRO A 206 -1.14 -9.54 -15.68
C PRO A 206 0.12 -10.27 -15.20
N SER A 207 0.20 -10.63 -13.93
CA SER A 207 1.36 -11.30 -13.30
C SER A 207 1.72 -12.64 -13.95
N GLY A 208 2.97 -13.06 -13.75
CA GLY A 208 3.50 -14.32 -14.26
C GLY A 208 4.94 -14.18 -14.74
N PHE A 209 5.55 -15.33 -15.02
CA PHE A 209 6.95 -15.40 -15.44
C PHE A 209 7.06 -15.87 -16.88
N VAL A 210 7.83 -15.16 -17.69
CA VAL A 210 8.13 -15.56 -19.07
C VAL A 210 9.63 -15.71 -19.22
N PHE A 211 10.06 -16.88 -19.70
CA PHE A 211 11.45 -17.17 -20.02
C PHE A 211 11.60 -17.21 -21.53
N LEU A 212 12.41 -16.31 -22.09
CA LEU A 212 12.67 -16.17 -23.51
C LEU A 212 14.12 -16.53 -23.79
N ASN A 213 14.35 -17.37 -24.80
CA ASN A 213 15.68 -17.70 -25.33
C ASN A 213 16.68 -18.12 -24.24
N SER A 214 16.19 -18.68 -23.14
CA SER A 214 16.97 -18.96 -21.94
C SER A 214 17.51 -20.39 -21.96
N THR A 215 18.45 -20.70 -21.07
CA THR A 215 19.00 -22.05 -20.92
C THR A 215 18.79 -22.56 -19.51
N LEU A 216 18.19 -23.74 -19.38
CA LEU A 216 18.06 -24.47 -18.11
C LEU A 216 19.20 -25.48 -18.02
N THR A 217 19.95 -25.42 -16.92
CA THR A 217 21.05 -26.34 -16.60
C THR A 217 20.87 -26.89 -15.20
N SER A 218 21.52 -28.01 -14.91
CA SER A 218 21.46 -28.60 -13.57
C SER A 218 22.76 -29.25 -13.12
N GLU A 219 22.85 -29.42 -11.80
CA GLU A 219 23.82 -30.26 -11.14
C GLU A 219 23.15 -30.98 -9.95
N ASN A 220 23.75 -32.08 -9.47
CA ASN A 220 23.35 -32.79 -8.25
C ASN A 220 21.87 -33.25 -8.21
N THR A 221 21.26 -33.52 -9.36
CA THR A 221 19.87 -34.02 -9.47
C THR A 221 19.81 -35.54 -9.45
N LYS A 222 18.87 -36.12 -8.69
CA LYS A 222 18.59 -37.56 -8.66
C LYS A 222 17.17 -37.87 -9.12
N ASN A 223 16.20 -37.10 -8.65
CA ASN A 223 14.78 -37.25 -8.95
C ASN A 223 14.31 -36.30 -10.07
N GLY A 224 15.18 -35.38 -10.48
CA GLY A 224 14.92 -34.43 -11.57
C GLY A 224 14.24 -33.14 -11.09
N ILE A 225 14.01 -32.25 -12.05
CA ILE A 225 13.55 -30.88 -11.83
C ILE A 225 12.22 -30.66 -12.53
N TYR A 226 11.30 -30.00 -11.85
CA TYR A 226 10.11 -29.42 -12.47
C TYR A 226 10.37 -27.99 -12.92
N LEU A 227 9.83 -27.63 -14.09
CA LEU A 227 9.77 -26.26 -14.61
C LEU A 227 9.03 -25.31 -13.65
N GLY A 228 8.07 -25.83 -12.89
CA GLY A 228 7.44 -25.09 -11.82
C GLY A 228 6.20 -25.73 -11.23
N ARG A 229 5.61 -25.01 -10.27
CA ARG A 229 4.35 -25.36 -9.62
C ARG A 229 3.56 -24.12 -9.21
N PRO A 230 2.22 -24.11 -9.32
CA PRO A 230 1.43 -22.92 -9.05
C PRO A 230 1.31 -22.73 -7.53
N TRP A 231 1.98 -21.71 -6.98
CA TRP A 231 1.87 -21.41 -5.54
C TRP A 231 0.49 -20.86 -5.18
N ARG A 232 -0.19 -20.26 -6.15
CA ARG A 232 -1.61 -19.85 -6.09
C ARG A 232 -2.36 -20.33 -7.34
N ASP A 233 -3.68 -20.35 -7.23
CA ASP A 233 -4.56 -21.09 -8.14
C ASP A 233 -4.37 -20.73 -9.63
N PHE A 234 -4.07 -19.47 -9.95
CA PHE A 234 -3.91 -19.00 -11.34
C PHE A 234 -2.45 -18.83 -11.76
N GLY A 235 -1.52 -19.48 -11.05
CA GLY A 235 -0.07 -19.41 -11.32
C GLY A 235 0.24 -19.50 -12.81
N ARG A 236 1.10 -18.58 -13.29
CA ARG A 236 1.46 -18.47 -14.70
C ARG A 236 2.96 -18.45 -14.92
N THR A 237 3.44 -19.40 -15.71
CA THR A 237 4.84 -19.50 -16.16
C THR A 237 4.86 -19.96 -17.61
N VAL A 238 5.67 -19.31 -18.44
CA VAL A 238 5.79 -19.61 -19.87
C VAL A 238 7.27 -19.74 -20.24
N PHE A 239 7.66 -20.82 -20.93
CA PHE A 239 9.01 -21.01 -21.48
C PHE A 239 8.95 -20.99 -23.01
N ILE A 240 9.62 -20.02 -23.63
CA ILE A 240 9.66 -19.83 -25.09
C ILE A 240 11.12 -19.94 -25.56
N ASN A 241 11.36 -20.77 -26.57
CA ASN A 241 12.68 -21.00 -27.18
C ASN A 241 13.77 -21.33 -26.15
N THR A 242 13.41 -22.05 -25.09
CA THR A 242 14.32 -22.35 -23.99
C THR A 242 15.04 -23.67 -24.24
N LYS A 243 16.37 -23.69 -24.04
CA LYS A 243 17.16 -24.93 -24.10
C LYS A 243 17.13 -25.64 -22.75
N MET A 244 16.71 -26.90 -22.72
CA MET A 244 16.47 -27.67 -21.49
C MET A 244 17.37 -28.89 -21.35
N ASP A 245 18.08 -28.96 -20.23
CA ASP A 245 18.84 -30.12 -19.74
C ASP A 245 17.96 -31.38 -19.58
N ALA A 246 18.56 -32.56 -19.76
CA ALA A 246 17.95 -33.88 -19.51
C ALA A 246 17.35 -34.06 -18.11
N ALA A 247 17.81 -33.33 -17.09
CA ALA A 247 17.27 -33.41 -15.74
C ALA A 247 15.86 -32.82 -15.57
N ILE A 248 15.35 -32.08 -16.57
CA ILE A 248 13.95 -31.65 -16.58
C ILE A 248 13.07 -32.89 -16.71
N ARG A 249 12.15 -33.05 -15.76
CA ARG A 249 11.24 -34.19 -15.72
C ARG A 249 10.34 -34.23 -16.95
N PRO A 250 10.01 -35.42 -17.48
CA PRO A 250 9.09 -35.55 -18.62
C PRO A 250 7.75 -34.85 -18.39
N GLU A 251 7.19 -34.97 -17.18
CA GLU A 251 5.93 -34.32 -16.77
C GLU A 251 6.01 -32.79 -16.86
N GLY A 252 7.21 -32.22 -16.69
CA GLY A 252 7.53 -30.80 -16.74
C GLY A 252 7.02 -30.00 -15.54
N TRP A 253 5.77 -30.19 -15.16
CA TRP A 253 5.06 -29.34 -14.20
C TRP A 253 4.45 -30.14 -13.06
N HIS A 254 4.39 -29.52 -11.87
CA HIS A 254 3.74 -30.11 -10.70
C HIS A 254 2.56 -29.23 -10.28
N HIS A 255 1.38 -29.81 -10.00
CA HIS A 255 0.17 -29.02 -9.75
C HIS A 255 0.12 -28.35 -8.36
N TRP A 256 1.08 -28.66 -7.47
CA TRP A 256 1.06 -28.31 -6.02
C TRP A 256 -0.11 -28.97 -5.27
N GLU A 257 -1.34 -28.59 -5.63
CA GLU A 257 -2.61 -29.20 -5.23
C GLU A 257 -3.36 -29.59 -6.51
N PRO A 258 -3.96 -30.80 -6.61
CA PRO A 258 -4.60 -31.28 -7.84
C PRO A 258 -5.59 -30.29 -8.47
N LYS A 259 -6.39 -29.57 -7.66
CA LYS A 259 -7.37 -28.61 -8.17
C LYS A 259 -6.79 -27.46 -9.00
N ARG A 260 -5.51 -27.09 -8.79
CA ARG A 260 -4.90 -25.93 -9.45
C ARG A 260 -4.60 -26.17 -10.92
N GLU A 261 -4.55 -27.43 -11.34
CA GLU A 261 -4.39 -27.78 -12.75
C GLU A 261 -5.52 -27.24 -13.64
N LYS A 262 -6.68 -26.92 -13.04
CA LYS A 262 -7.84 -26.35 -13.74
C LYS A 262 -7.71 -24.86 -14.05
N THR A 263 -6.84 -24.14 -13.34
CA THR A 263 -6.78 -22.67 -13.35
C THR A 263 -5.38 -22.13 -13.63
N ALA A 264 -4.33 -22.93 -13.40
CA ALA A 264 -2.95 -22.55 -13.70
C ALA A 264 -2.72 -22.46 -15.22
N TYR A 265 -1.82 -21.55 -15.61
CA TYR A 265 -1.43 -21.33 -17.00
C TYR A 265 0.06 -21.58 -17.17
N PHE A 266 0.43 -22.84 -17.39
CA PHE A 266 1.82 -23.24 -17.63
C PHE A 266 2.00 -23.68 -19.05
N ALA A 267 2.92 -23.04 -19.77
CA ALA A 267 3.04 -23.21 -21.21
C ALA A 267 4.49 -23.28 -21.69
N GLU A 268 4.68 -23.98 -22.82
CA GLU A 268 5.95 -24.08 -23.53
C GLU A 268 5.74 -23.80 -25.03
N TYR A 269 6.75 -23.20 -25.68
CA TYR A 269 6.80 -23.01 -27.12
C TYR A 269 8.23 -23.04 -27.64
N GLY A 270 8.49 -23.83 -28.70
CA GLY A 270 9.79 -23.81 -29.40
C GLY A 270 11.01 -24.22 -28.56
N SER A 271 10.83 -24.74 -27.34
CA SER A 271 11.92 -25.19 -26.47
C SER A 271 12.62 -26.43 -27.04
N THR A 272 13.94 -26.53 -26.81
CA THR A 272 14.81 -27.60 -27.37
C THR A 272 15.70 -28.23 -26.30
N GLY A 273 16.44 -29.28 -26.65
CA GLY A 273 17.30 -30.02 -25.71
C GLY A 273 16.67 -31.29 -25.18
N SER A 274 17.45 -32.10 -24.47
CA SER A 274 17.05 -33.44 -24.02
C SER A 274 15.89 -33.45 -23.01
N GLY A 275 15.71 -32.37 -22.25
CA GLY A 275 14.57 -32.21 -21.34
C GLY A 275 13.31 -31.59 -21.96
N ALA A 276 13.40 -31.08 -23.20
CA ALA A 276 12.30 -30.41 -23.89
C ALA A 276 11.37 -31.42 -24.57
N ASN A 277 10.77 -32.33 -23.79
CA ASN A 277 9.83 -33.34 -24.28
C ASN A 277 8.38 -32.87 -24.09
N SER A 278 7.90 -31.99 -24.99
CA SER A 278 6.54 -31.44 -24.93
C SER A 278 5.43 -32.48 -25.07
N ALA A 279 5.73 -33.66 -25.63
CA ALA A 279 4.77 -34.76 -25.79
C ALA A 279 4.51 -35.53 -24.48
N ALA A 280 5.45 -35.51 -23.54
CA ALA A 280 5.36 -36.20 -22.25
C ALA A 280 4.87 -35.31 -21.10
N ARG A 281 4.57 -34.03 -21.37
CA ARG A 281 4.10 -33.09 -20.36
C ARG A 281 2.74 -33.52 -19.81
N VAL A 282 2.47 -33.11 -18.58
CA VAL A 282 1.15 -33.24 -17.97
C VAL A 282 0.06 -32.70 -18.90
N ALA A 283 -1.09 -33.37 -18.93
CA ALA A 283 -2.16 -33.07 -19.90
C ALA A 283 -2.79 -31.67 -19.75
N TRP A 284 -2.63 -31.03 -18.60
CA TRP A 284 -3.11 -29.68 -18.31
C TRP A 284 -2.10 -28.57 -18.68
N ALA A 285 -0.89 -28.92 -19.12
CA ALA A 285 0.05 -27.95 -19.66
C ALA A 285 -0.48 -27.39 -20.99
N HIS A 286 -0.36 -26.08 -21.16
CA HIS A 286 -0.80 -25.38 -22.34
C HIS A 286 0.27 -25.45 -23.43
N LYS A 287 -0.16 -25.53 -24.68
CA LYS A 287 0.70 -25.42 -25.86
C LYS A 287 0.36 -24.12 -26.55
N LEU A 288 1.34 -23.24 -26.69
CA LEU A 288 1.11 -21.96 -27.35
C LEU A 288 1.09 -22.15 -28.87
N SER A 289 0.26 -21.36 -29.54
CA SER A 289 0.34 -21.07 -30.97
C SER A 289 1.26 -19.89 -31.24
N ASP A 290 1.69 -19.75 -32.50
CA ASP A 290 2.52 -18.62 -32.96
C ASP A 290 1.89 -17.26 -32.63
N ALA A 291 0.55 -17.17 -32.65
CA ALA A 291 -0.19 -15.95 -32.32
C ALA A 291 -0.12 -15.64 -30.81
N GLU A 292 -0.28 -16.64 -29.95
CA GLU A 292 -0.23 -16.49 -28.49
C GLU A 292 1.18 -16.15 -28.00
N VAL A 293 2.23 -16.64 -28.67
CA VAL A 293 3.62 -16.29 -28.34
C VAL A 293 3.86 -14.78 -28.36
N LYS A 294 3.17 -14.05 -29.24
CA LYS A 294 3.29 -12.58 -29.33
C LYS A 294 2.84 -11.88 -28.06
N GLU A 295 1.82 -12.41 -27.37
CA GLU A 295 1.30 -11.86 -26.10
C GLU A 295 2.32 -11.94 -24.97
N PHE A 296 3.23 -12.90 -25.04
CA PHE A 296 4.32 -13.11 -24.08
C PHE A 296 5.65 -12.45 -24.50
N SER A 297 5.66 -11.68 -25.59
CA SER A 297 6.85 -10.90 -25.96
C SER A 297 7.09 -9.76 -24.96
N ILE A 298 8.34 -9.30 -24.88
CA ILE A 298 8.77 -8.27 -23.91
C ILE A 298 7.91 -7.01 -23.99
N GLU A 299 7.63 -6.52 -25.20
CA GLU A 299 6.84 -5.31 -25.43
C GLU A 299 5.40 -5.43 -24.94
N TYR A 300 4.75 -6.56 -25.18
CA TYR A 300 3.35 -6.76 -24.80
C TYR A 300 3.20 -7.14 -23.32
N PHE A 301 4.03 -8.06 -22.85
CA PHE A 301 3.92 -8.59 -21.49
C PHE A 301 4.34 -7.56 -20.43
N LEU A 302 5.37 -6.74 -20.71
CA LEU A 302 5.82 -5.68 -19.80
C LEU A 302 5.21 -4.30 -20.14
N GLY A 303 4.50 -4.16 -21.25
CA GLY A 303 3.96 -2.88 -21.73
C GLY A 303 3.09 -2.18 -20.70
N GLY A 304 2.17 -2.89 -20.04
CA GLY A 304 1.23 -2.28 -19.11
C GLY A 304 0.44 -1.11 -19.72
N GLY A 305 -0.07 -0.21 -18.88
CA GLY A 305 -0.82 0.97 -19.35
C GLY A 305 0.05 2.11 -19.91
N ASP A 306 1.35 2.13 -19.57
CA ASP A 306 2.30 3.16 -20.00
C ASP A 306 3.10 2.76 -21.26
N GLY A 307 2.96 1.52 -21.75
CA GLY A 307 3.70 1.00 -22.89
C GLY A 307 5.19 0.77 -22.61
N TRP A 308 5.56 0.49 -21.35
CA TRP A 308 6.95 0.29 -20.96
C TRP A 308 7.63 -0.82 -21.79
N ASN A 309 8.76 -0.47 -22.40
CA ASN A 309 9.58 -1.40 -23.15
C ASN A 309 11.05 -1.25 -22.73
N PRO A 310 11.63 -2.23 -21.99
CA PRO A 310 12.99 -2.13 -21.49
C PRO A 310 14.08 -2.35 -22.57
N ILE A 311 13.73 -2.70 -23.80
CA ILE A 311 14.69 -2.93 -24.91
C ILE A 311 14.96 -1.65 -25.69
N THR A 312 13.92 -0.85 -25.97
CA THR A 312 14.00 0.33 -26.83
C THR A 312 14.18 1.63 -26.05
N SER A 313 13.98 1.59 -24.73
CA SER A 313 14.20 2.74 -23.86
C SER A 313 15.69 3.09 -23.77
N LYS A 314 16.18 3.96 -24.67
CA LYS A 314 17.09 5.01 -24.23
C LYS A 314 16.34 5.75 -23.12
N ASP A 315 16.97 6.15 -22.02
CA ASP A 315 16.32 6.77 -20.84
C ASP A 315 15.40 8.00 -21.14
N SER A 316 15.23 8.40 -22.40
CA SER A 316 14.21 9.32 -22.96
C SER A 316 12.74 9.11 -22.53
N TRP A 317 12.38 7.98 -21.91
CA TRP A 317 11.04 7.79 -21.33
C TRP A 317 10.83 8.60 -20.03
N LEU A 318 11.91 9.16 -19.46
CA LEU A 318 11.88 10.06 -18.30
C LEU A 318 11.09 11.36 -18.53
N GLU A 319 10.81 11.75 -19.78
CA GLU A 319 10.29 13.09 -20.08
C GLU A 319 8.83 13.19 -20.55
N SER A 320 8.10 12.09 -20.81
CA SER A 320 6.78 12.25 -21.46
C SER A 320 5.56 11.64 -20.79
N LYS A 321 5.67 10.71 -19.82
CA LYS A 321 4.49 10.24 -19.07
C LYS A 321 4.85 9.86 -17.64
N LYS A 322 4.21 10.53 -16.68
CA LYS A 322 4.34 10.19 -15.26
C LYS A 322 3.87 8.74 -15.05
N PRO A 323 4.60 7.93 -14.27
CA PRO A 323 4.17 6.59 -13.89
C PRO A 323 2.92 6.64 -13.02
N ASP A 324 2.10 5.59 -13.07
CA ASP A 324 1.02 5.35 -12.12
C ASP A 324 1.60 4.70 -10.86
N TRP A 325 1.64 5.44 -9.75
CA TRP A 325 2.25 5.04 -8.49
C TRP A 325 1.16 4.66 -7.49
N SER A 326 1.07 3.39 -7.11
CA SER A 326 0.35 3.05 -5.88
C SER A 326 1.13 2.08 -5.01
N LEU A 327 2.15 2.61 -4.32
CA LEU A 327 2.28 2.33 -2.90
C LEU A 327 0.98 2.81 -2.25
N VAL A 328 0.24 1.92 -1.59
CA VAL A 328 -1.02 2.30 -0.94
C VAL A 328 -0.68 3.13 0.29
N SER A 329 -0.98 4.43 0.29
CA SER A 329 -0.84 5.26 1.50
C SER A 329 -1.87 4.85 2.56
N TRP A 330 -1.67 5.23 3.83
CA TRP A 330 -2.68 5.02 4.87
C TRP A 330 -4.06 5.58 4.48
N SER A 331 -4.13 6.65 3.71
CA SER A 331 -5.40 7.20 3.23
C SER A 331 -6.05 6.36 2.13
N ASP A 332 -5.25 5.60 1.36
CA ASP A 332 -5.71 4.80 0.24
C ASP A 332 -6.13 3.38 0.65
N VAL A 333 -5.71 2.90 1.83
CA VAL A 333 -6.07 1.55 2.29
C VAL A 333 -7.58 1.34 2.38
N PHE A 334 -8.35 2.40 2.64
CA PHE A 334 -9.81 2.33 2.76
C PHE A 334 -10.54 2.39 1.41
N LYS A 335 -9.82 2.72 0.32
CA LYS A 335 -10.33 2.75 -1.06
C LYS A 335 -10.14 1.41 -1.78
N GLN A 336 -9.46 0.45 -1.14
CA GLN A 336 -9.13 -0.83 -1.74
C GLN A 336 -10.35 -1.75 -1.85
N LYS A 337 -10.34 -2.61 -2.88
CA LYS A 337 -11.38 -3.63 -3.08
C LYS A 337 -11.28 -4.73 -2.01
N PRO A 338 -12.37 -5.46 -1.68
CA PRO A 338 -12.36 -6.49 -0.64
C PRO A 338 -11.24 -7.55 -0.76
N LEU A 339 -10.93 -8.00 -1.98
CA LEU A 339 -9.87 -8.99 -2.21
C LEU A 339 -8.46 -8.47 -1.87
N TRP A 340 -8.23 -7.16 -1.93
CA TRP A 340 -6.93 -6.58 -1.60
C TRP A 340 -6.55 -6.82 -0.14
N TYR A 341 -7.52 -6.88 0.79
CA TYR A 341 -7.25 -7.18 2.21
C TYR A 341 -6.77 -8.63 2.44
N GLN A 342 -6.83 -9.49 1.41
CA GLN A 342 -6.24 -10.82 1.43
C GLN A 342 -4.77 -10.83 0.95
N THR A 343 -4.21 -9.71 0.51
CA THR A 343 -2.83 -9.66 0.03
C THR A 343 -1.82 -9.63 1.18
N ASP A 344 -0.56 -9.94 0.87
CA ASP A 344 0.55 -9.79 1.80
C ASP A 344 0.86 -8.31 2.09
N GLU A 345 0.51 -7.41 1.17
CA GLU A 345 0.64 -5.96 1.39
C GLU A 345 -0.34 -5.49 2.48
N ALA A 346 -1.57 -5.96 2.45
CA ALA A 346 -2.53 -5.66 3.51
C ALA A 346 -2.08 -6.24 4.87
N ALA A 347 -1.52 -7.45 4.88
CA ALA A 347 -0.97 -8.07 6.07
C ALA A 347 0.28 -7.33 6.60
N ARG A 348 1.17 -6.85 5.72
CA ARG A 348 2.34 -6.04 6.06
C ARG A 348 1.94 -4.73 6.74
N ILE A 349 0.91 -4.05 6.24
CA ILE A 349 0.37 -2.84 6.87
C ILE A 349 -0.25 -3.19 8.23
N ALA A 350 -0.94 -4.33 8.36
CA ALA A 350 -1.44 -4.80 9.66
C ALA A 350 -0.30 -5.09 10.66
N ASP A 351 0.83 -5.65 10.20
CA ASP A 351 2.03 -5.82 11.03
C ASP A 351 2.59 -4.47 11.50
N GLN A 352 2.53 -3.44 10.66
CA GLN A 352 2.94 -2.08 11.03
C GLN A 352 2.02 -1.50 12.11
N LEU A 353 0.70 -1.71 12.02
CA LEU A 353 -0.23 -1.27 13.06
C LEU A 353 0.10 -1.88 14.43
N LEU A 354 0.56 -3.14 14.48
CA LEU A 354 1.01 -3.76 15.73
C LEU A 354 2.16 -2.98 16.37
N ILE A 355 3.06 -2.39 15.56
CA ILE A 355 4.21 -1.63 16.04
C ILE A 355 3.77 -0.25 16.57
N TYR A 356 2.86 0.42 15.86
CA TYR A 356 2.35 1.74 16.23
C TYR A 356 1.37 1.76 17.41
N GLN A 357 0.70 0.64 17.70
CA GLN A 357 -0.28 0.58 18.79
C GLN A 357 0.39 0.80 20.16
N LYS A 358 -0.20 1.67 20.98
CA LYS A 358 0.23 1.95 22.36
C LYS A 358 -0.34 0.93 23.34
N ASP A 359 0.21 0.89 24.56
CA ASP A 359 -0.15 -0.13 25.56
C ASP A 359 -1.63 -0.06 26.00
N ASN A 360 -2.25 1.13 25.95
CA ASN A 360 -3.67 1.29 26.23
C ASN A 360 -4.59 0.89 25.06
N GLY A 361 -4.05 0.50 23.91
CA GLY A 361 -4.78 0.11 22.70
C GLY A 361 -5.01 1.22 21.68
N GLY A 362 -4.78 2.48 22.04
CA GLY A 362 -4.96 3.63 21.16
C GLY A 362 -3.80 3.87 20.20
N PHE A 363 -3.99 4.82 19.28
CA PHE A 363 -3.01 5.23 18.28
C PHE A 363 -2.75 6.74 18.32
N GLU A 364 -1.58 7.15 17.85
CA GLU A 364 -1.24 8.54 17.57
C GLU A 364 -1.73 8.95 16.18
N LYS A 365 -2.07 10.24 16.03
CA LYS A 365 -2.62 10.81 14.79
C LYS A 365 -1.54 11.23 13.79
N ASN A 366 -1.96 11.48 12.55
CA ASN A 366 -1.10 12.01 11.46
C ASN A 366 0.09 11.10 11.08
N VAL A 367 -0.11 9.79 11.20
CA VAL A 367 0.90 8.78 10.83
C VAL A 367 0.44 8.05 9.58
N ASP A 368 1.29 7.99 8.56
CA ASP A 368 1.10 7.05 7.46
C ASP A 368 1.62 5.67 7.86
N MET A 369 0.72 4.85 8.42
CA MET A 369 1.05 3.51 8.90
C MET A 369 1.31 2.51 7.78
N ALA A 370 1.08 2.88 6.52
CA ALA A 370 1.42 2.03 5.39
C ALA A 370 2.91 2.13 5.02
N LEU A 371 3.60 3.22 5.37
CA LEU A 371 5.04 3.35 5.11
C LEU A 371 5.82 2.30 5.89
N MET A 372 6.78 1.65 5.23
CA MET A 372 7.61 0.61 5.84
C MET A 372 8.72 1.19 6.72
N LEU A 373 8.68 0.87 8.01
CA LEU A 373 9.65 1.32 9.01
C LEU A 373 11.02 0.62 8.85
N THR A 374 12.08 1.34 9.20
CA THR A 374 13.41 0.82 9.49
C THR A 374 13.44 0.12 10.85
N GLN A 375 14.45 -0.73 11.10
CA GLN A 375 14.57 -1.39 12.40
C GLN A 375 14.77 -0.39 13.55
N LYS A 376 15.47 0.72 13.29
CA LYS A 376 15.65 1.81 14.27
C LYS A 376 14.31 2.43 14.65
N GLU A 377 13.49 2.81 13.68
CA GLU A 377 12.17 3.40 13.95
C GLU A 377 11.23 2.41 14.66
N LYS A 378 11.28 1.12 14.29
CA LYS A 378 10.55 0.07 15.02
C LYS A 378 10.96 0.02 16.48
N ASN A 379 12.26 0.03 16.77
CA ASN A 379 12.78 0.00 18.14
C ASN A 379 12.36 1.26 18.92
N GLU A 380 12.41 2.44 18.29
CA GLU A 380 11.99 3.70 18.89
C GLU A 380 10.49 3.74 19.22
N LEU A 381 9.64 3.23 18.32
CA LEU A 381 8.20 3.13 18.55
C LEU A 381 7.87 2.13 19.66
N VAL A 382 8.52 0.96 19.64
CA VAL A 382 8.35 -0.06 20.68
C VAL A 382 8.76 0.48 22.06
N ALA A 383 9.87 1.20 22.15
CA ALA A 383 10.34 1.81 23.41
C ALA A 383 9.38 2.87 23.95
N LYS A 384 8.53 3.47 23.10
CA LYS A 384 7.56 4.51 23.46
C LYS A 384 6.13 3.99 23.60
N ARG A 385 5.89 2.67 23.64
CA ARG A 385 4.52 2.12 23.73
C ARG A 385 3.78 2.48 25.02
N SER A 386 4.52 2.62 26.11
CA SER A 386 3.98 3.03 27.41
C SER A 386 3.66 4.52 27.48
N ASP A 387 4.17 5.33 26.56
CA ASP A 387 3.74 6.72 26.40
C ASP A 387 2.41 6.76 25.66
N ILE A 388 1.35 6.79 26.45
CA ILE A 388 -0.04 6.79 26.01
C ILE A 388 -0.65 8.19 25.92
N SER A 389 0.14 9.24 26.23
CA SER A 389 -0.35 10.62 26.40
C SER A 389 -0.92 11.24 25.12
N GLU A 390 -0.48 10.74 23.96
CA GLU A 390 -0.88 11.23 22.63
C GLU A 390 -1.86 10.30 21.90
N THR A 391 -2.46 9.33 22.61
CA THR A 391 -3.50 8.47 22.03
C THR A 391 -4.84 9.20 21.92
N THR A 392 -5.47 9.10 20.75
CA THR A 392 -6.56 10.00 20.37
C THR A 392 -7.53 9.39 19.35
N ILE A 393 -8.70 10.01 19.22
CA ILE A 393 -9.63 9.83 18.10
C ILE A 393 -9.64 11.00 17.11
N ASP A 394 -8.90 12.06 17.41
CA ASP A 394 -8.73 13.24 16.55
C ASP A 394 -8.14 12.88 15.18
N ASN A 395 -8.42 13.69 14.15
CA ASN A 395 -7.95 13.45 12.79
C ASN A 395 -8.21 12.02 12.28
N ARG A 396 -9.37 11.44 12.64
CA ARG A 396 -9.75 10.07 12.26
C ARG A 396 -8.71 9.04 12.73
N THR A 397 -8.45 9.01 14.04
CA THR A 397 -7.46 8.13 14.66
C THR A 397 -8.12 7.06 15.52
N THR A 398 -7.42 5.94 15.70
CA THR A 398 -7.84 4.73 16.41
C THR A 398 -8.99 3.96 15.76
N TYR A 399 -10.14 4.58 15.48
CA TYR A 399 -11.27 3.85 14.89
C TYR A 399 -11.02 3.36 13.45
N PRO A 400 -10.29 4.08 12.55
CA PRO A 400 -9.97 3.51 11.24
C PRO A 400 -8.95 2.38 11.33
N GLN A 401 -8.03 2.41 12.30
CA GLN A 401 -7.09 1.32 12.57
C GLN A 401 -7.84 0.06 13.01
N VAL A 402 -8.86 0.20 13.86
CA VAL A 402 -9.75 -0.91 14.24
C VAL A 402 -10.50 -1.44 13.02
N ALA A 403 -11.09 -0.57 12.21
CA ALA A 403 -11.79 -0.96 10.98
C ALA A 403 -10.86 -1.69 10.00
N TYR A 404 -9.63 -1.20 9.82
CA TYR A 404 -8.62 -1.81 8.97
C TYR A 404 -8.23 -3.21 9.46
N LEU A 405 -7.93 -3.35 10.76
CA LEU A 405 -7.67 -4.66 11.36
C LEU A 405 -8.87 -5.60 11.20
N GLY A 406 -10.11 -5.11 11.36
CA GLY A 406 -11.33 -5.89 11.14
C GLY A 406 -11.39 -6.49 9.72
N ARG A 407 -11.15 -5.66 8.69
CA ARG A 407 -11.08 -6.10 7.29
C ARG A 407 -9.98 -7.13 7.05
N VAL A 408 -8.76 -6.89 7.55
CA VAL A 408 -7.63 -7.83 7.39
C VAL A 408 -7.85 -9.13 8.14
N ILE A 409 -8.40 -9.11 9.36
CA ILE A 409 -8.73 -10.30 10.14
C ILE A 409 -9.78 -11.13 9.41
N THR A 410 -10.87 -10.49 8.98
CA THR A 410 -11.96 -11.18 8.25
C THR A 410 -11.44 -11.78 6.96
N ALA A 411 -10.71 -11.01 6.16
CA ALA A 411 -10.05 -11.49 4.95
C ALA A 411 -9.07 -12.64 5.22
N SER A 412 -8.33 -12.59 6.32
CA SER A 412 -7.40 -13.65 6.74
C SER A 412 -8.11 -14.93 7.18
N LEU A 413 -9.27 -14.82 7.83
CA LEU A 413 -10.08 -15.97 8.27
C LEU A 413 -10.70 -16.73 7.09
N LEU A 414 -10.85 -16.08 5.94
CA LEU A 414 -11.31 -16.72 4.70
C LEU A 414 -10.19 -17.48 3.97
N LYS A 415 -8.92 -17.32 4.38
CA LYS A 415 -7.79 -18.01 3.75
C LYS A 415 -7.66 -19.46 4.26
N PRO A 416 -7.33 -20.44 3.39
CA PRO A 416 -6.97 -21.78 3.81
C PRO A 416 -5.74 -21.83 4.74
N SER A 417 -4.84 -20.84 4.61
CA SER A 417 -3.67 -20.68 5.46
C SER A 417 -3.55 -19.20 5.85
N PRO A 418 -4.14 -18.80 6.98
CA PRO A 418 -4.07 -17.42 7.46
C PRO A 418 -2.65 -17.00 7.83
N PRO A 419 -2.32 -15.69 7.86
CA PRO A 419 -1.02 -15.21 8.29
C PRO A 419 -0.69 -15.63 9.72
N ALA A 420 0.59 -15.93 9.99
CA ALA A 420 1.04 -16.35 11.33
C ALA A 420 0.73 -15.32 12.44
N ASN A 421 0.70 -14.03 12.09
CA ASN A 421 0.38 -12.94 13.02
C ASN A 421 -1.14 -12.72 13.23
N LEU A 422 -2.03 -13.50 12.62
CA LEU A 422 -3.48 -13.35 12.80
C LEU A 422 -3.94 -13.29 14.28
N PRO A 423 -3.41 -14.11 15.21
CA PRO A 423 -3.74 -13.98 16.63
C PRO A 423 -3.39 -12.60 17.20
N LYS A 424 -2.25 -12.01 16.79
CA LYS A 424 -1.82 -10.68 17.22
C LYS A 424 -2.70 -9.58 16.63
N TYR A 425 -3.17 -9.74 15.38
CA TYR A 425 -4.13 -8.80 14.79
C TYR A 425 -5.43 -8.77 15.59
N LYS A 426 -5.95 -9.95 16.00
CA LYS A 426 -7.14 -10.05 16.85
C LYS A 426 -6.92 -9.41 18.23
N GLU A 427 -5.76 -9.63 18.84
CA GLU A 427 -5.40 -8.98 20.11
C GLU A 427 -5.37 -7.46 19.98
N ALA A 428 -4.69 -6.94 18.94
CA ALA A 428 -4.60 -5.51 18.68
C ALA A 428 -5.97 -4.89 18.40
N PHE A 429 -6.81 -5.55 17.60
CA PHE A 429 -8.19 -5.14 17.36
C PHE A 429 -8.97 -5.04 18.68
N ASN A 430 -8.90 -6.07 19.52
CA ASN A 430 -9.61 -6.11 20.80
C ASN A 430 -9.14 -5.01 21.76
N LYS A 431 -7.82 -4.79 21.87
CA LYS A 431 -7.24 -3.69 22.67
C LYS A 431 -7.74 -2.32 22.20
N ALA A 432 -7.73 -2.07 20.89
CA ALA A 432 -8.19 -0.79 20.35
C ALA A 432 -9.71 -0.60 20.50
N LEU A 433 -10.50 -1.67 20.36
CA LEU A 433 -11.93 -1.64 20.63
C LEU A 433 -12.23 -1.36 22.11
N ASP A 434 -11.50 -1.99 23.02
CA ASP A 434 -11.64 -1.76 24.46
C ASP A 434 -11.22 -0.34 24.85
N TYR A 435 -10.16 0.19 24.23
CA TYR A 435 -9.76 1.59 24.37
C TYR A 435 -10.92 2.54 24.01
N LEU A 436 -11.54 2.34 22.84
CA LEU A 436 -12.65 3.17 22.40
C LEU A 436 -13.82 3.08 23.39
N LEU A 437 -14.21 1.87 23.78
CA LEU A 437 -15.30 1.66 24.75
C LEU A 437 -15.00 2.27 26.13
N ALA A 438 -13.75 2.23 26.58
CA ALA A 438 -13.32 2.80 27.86
C ALA A 438 -13.25 4.34 27.84
N SER A 439 -13.06 4.93 26.66
CA SER A 439 -13.00 6.39 26.49
C SER A 439 -14.36 7.08 26.55
N GLN A 440 -15.47 6.34 26.41
CA GLN A 440 -16.80 6.94 26.39
C GLN A 440 -17.20 7.46 27.79
N TYR A 441 -17.69 8.69 27.83
CA TYR A 441 -18.29 9.28 29.03
C TYR A 441 -19.62 8.60 29.40
N GLU A 442 -20.02 8.71 30.67
CA GLU A 442 -21.31 8.17 31.12
C GLU A 442 -22.52 8.80 30.42
N ASN A 443 -22.42 10.06 30.00
CA ASN A 443 -23.45 10.75 29.22
C ASN A 443 -23.53 10.29 27.75
N GLY A 444 -22.63 9.40 27.30
CA GLY A 444 -22.57 8.86 25.94
C GLY A 444 -21.61 9.57 25.00
N GLY A 445 -20.96 10.65 25.43
CA GLY A 445 -20.02 11.44 24.63
C GLY A 445 -18.62 10.84 24.58
N PHE A 446 -17.78 11.34 23.67
CA PHE A 446 -16.38 10.92 23.55
C PHE A 446 -15.43 12.12 23.63
N PRO A 447 -14.37 12.06 24.44
CA PRO A 447 -13.31 13.06 24.46
C PRO A 447 -12.44 12.97 23.20
N GLN A 448 -11.70 14.04 22.89
CA GLN A 448 -10.74 14.01 21.78
C GLN A 448 -9.53 13.10 22.09
N PHE A 449 -9.05 13.10 23.34
CA PHE A 449 -7.93 12.28 23.80
C PHE A 449 -8.35 11.40 24.99
N TYR A 450 -7.79 10.20 25.04
CA TYR A 450 -7.96 9.30 26.18
C TYR A 450 -6.63 8.59 26.46
N PRO A 451 -6.05 8.64 27.68
CA PRO A 451 -6.58 9.26 28.90
C PRO A 451 -6.85 10.76 28.78
N LEU A 452 -7.72 11.27 29.65
CA LEU A 452 -8.21 12.64 29.54
C LEU A 452 -7.08 13.66 29.65
N ARG A 453 -7.03 14.58 28.68
CA ARG A 453 -6.15 15.74 28.67
C ARG A 453 -6.95 16.99 29.06
N LYS A 454 -6.37 17.85 29.90
CA LYS A 454 -7.02 19.09 30.34
C LYS A 454 -7.22 20.08 29.18
N GLY A 455 -8.31 20.86 29.25
CA GLY A 455 -8.67 21.86 28.24
C GLY A 455 -9.68 21.30 27.24
N TYR A 456 -9.75 21.86 26.03
CA TYR A 456 -10.77 21.47 25.05
C TYR A 456 -10.72 19.99 24.63
N TYR A 457 -9.61 19.30 24.91
CA TYR A 457 -9.44 17.88 24.64
C TYR A 457 -10.41 16.97 25.42
N SER A 458 -10.97 17.45 26.55
CA SER A 458 -11.98 16.71 27.32
C SER A 458 -13.40 16.90 26.78
N HIS A 459 -13.63 17.86 25.89
CA HIS A 459 -14.96 18.11 25.35
C HIS A 459 -15.49 16.92 24.55
N ILE A 460 -16.82 16.79 24.51
CA ILE A 460 -17.50 15.90 23.58
C ILE A 460 -17.16 16.38 22.17
N THR A 461 -16.42 15.57 21.41
CA THR A 461 -15.74 16.03 20.19
C THR A 461 -16.36 15.41 18.93
N PHE A 462 -17.06 16.24 18.15
CA PHE A 462 -17.51 15.88 16.79
C PHE A 462 -16.49 16.25 15.71
N ASN A 463 -15.59 17.21 16.00
CA ASN A 463 -14.55 17.67 15.08
C ASN A 463 -13.80 16.50 14.40
N ASP A 464 -13.55 16.61 13.09
CA ASP A 464 -12.89 15.62 12.24
C ASP A 464 -13.53 14.21 12.32
N ASP A 465 -14.87 14.16 12.41
CA ASP A 465 -15.67 12.94 12.61
C ASP A 465 -15.25 12.11 13.83
N ALA A 466 -14.58 12.68 14.85
CA ALA A 466 -14.00 11.93 15.96
C ALA A 466 -15.02 11.01 16.65
N MET A 467 -16.04 11.57 17.30
CA MET A 467 -17.10 10.78 17.96
C MET A 467 -17.94 9.97 16.96
N ILE A 468 -18.30 10.55 15.81
CA ILE A 468 -19.20 9.89 14.85
C ILE A 468 -18.55 8.68 14.18
N GLY A 469 -17.25 8.75 13.88
CA GLY A 469 -16.48 7.65 13.32
C GLY A 469 -16.42 6.46 14.29
N VAL A 470 -16.17 6.73 15.58
CA VAL A 470 -16.23 5.71 16.64
C VAL A 470 -17.62 5.08 16.71
N LEU A 471 -18.68 5.88 16.76
CA LEU A 471 -20.05 5.36 16.85
C LEU A 471 -20.48 4.54 15.63
N LYS A 472 -20.05 4.92 14.43
CA LYS A 472 -20.27 4.12 13.20
C LYS A 472 -19.61 2.75 13.33
N LEU A 473 -18.34 2.70 13.71
CA LEU A 473 -17.61 1.45 13.92
C LEU A 473 -18.30 0.57 14.98
N LEU A 474 -18.62 1.12 16.15
CA LEU A 474 -19.29 0.38 17.23
C LEU A 474 -20.66 -0.15 16.78
N ARG A 475 -21.42 0.62 15.98
CA ARG A 475 -22.69 0.18 15.41
C ARG A 475 -22.50 -0.99 14.45
N GLU A 476 -21.50 -0.95 13.58
CA GLU A 476 -21.23 -2.04 12.63
C GLU A 476 -20.84 -3.34 13.35
N ILE A 477 -20.03 -3.23 14.40
CA ILE A 477 -19.66 -4.34 15.28
C ILE A 477 -20.91 -4.92 15.97
N ALA A 478 -21.73 -4.07 16.59
CA ALA A 478 -22.97 -4.48 17.25
C ALA A 478 -23.95 -5.16 16.28
N LYS A 479 -24.02 -4.69 15.03
CA LYS A 479 -24.89 -5.24 13.98
C LYS A 479 -24.29 -6.45 13.25
N LYS A 480 -23.17 -7.00 13.73
CA LYS A 480 -22.53 -8.19 13.14
C LYS A 480 -22.30 -8.03 11.63
N LYS A 481 -21.85 -6.86 11.20
CA LYS A 481 -21.40 -6.66 9.81
C LYS A 481 -20.28 -7.64 9.49
N GLU A 482 -20.16 -7.99 8.21
CA GLU A 482 -19.28 -9.07 7.71
C GLU A 482 -17.85 -8.95 8.25
N ASP A 483 -17.29 -7.74 8.21
CA ASP A 483 -15.94 -7.41 8.70
C ASP A 483 -15.73 -7.63 10.22
N TYR A 484 -16.77 -7.93 10.99
CA TYR A 484 -16.74 -8.01 12.46
C TYR A 484 -17.42 -9.27 13.03
N LEU A 485 -17.69 -10.28 12.19
CA LEU A 485 -18.30 -11.54 12.66
C LEU A 485 -17.44 -12.26 13.71
N PHE A 486 -16.11 -12.06 13.66
CA PHE A 486 -15.16 -12.69 14.57
C PHE A 486 -15.13 -12.08 15.99
N VAL A 487 -15.73 -10.91 16.20
CA VAL A 487 -15.73 -10.22 17.50
C VAL A 487 -16.47 -11.08 18.54
N ASP A 488 -16.13 -11.01 19.81
CA ASP A 488 -16.86 -11.74 20.85
C ASP A 488 -18.18 -11.04 21.25
N GLU A 489 -19.11 -11.81 21.82
CA GLU A 489 -20.43 -11.28 22.21
C GLU A 489 -20.35 -10.20 23.31
N PRO A 490 -19.51 -10.32 24.37
CA PRO A 490 -19.35 -9.26 25.35
C PRO A 490 -18.97 -7.89 24.75
N ARG A 491 -18.00 -7.84 23.82
CA ARG A 491 -17.62 -6.59 23.15
C ARG A 491 -18.71 -6.08 22.21
N ARG A 492 -19.45 -6.96 21.54
CA ARG A 492 -20.63 -6.56 20.74
C ARG A 492 -21.71 -5.91 21.58
N LEU A 493 -22.07 -6.50 22.72
CA LEU A 493 -23.07 -5.94 23.63
C LEU A 493 -22.62 -4.60 24.21
N ARG A 494 -21.34 -4.47 24.61
CA ARG A 494 -20.77 -3.17 25.03
C ARG A 494 -20.82 -2.13 23.92
N SER A 495 -20.56 -2.53 22.67
CA SER A 495 -20.67 -1.65 21.51
C SER A 495 -22.11 -1.19 21.26
N GLU A 496 -23.08 -2.10 21.39
CA GLU A 496 -24.52 -1.78 21.30
C GLU A 496 -24.95 -0.78 22.39
N VAL A 497 -24.56 -1.03 23.64
CA VAL A 497 -24.83 -0.14 24.78
C VAL A 497 -24.18 1.23 24.56
N ALA A 498 -22.94 1.28 24.09
CA ALA A 498 -22.24 2.53 23.82
C ALA A 498 -22.96 3.37 22.75
N VAL A 499 -23.42 2.73 21.66
CA VAL A 499 -24.22 3.40 20.63
C VAL A 499 -25.58 3.85 21.18
N ALA A 500 -26.24 3.02 22.00
CA ALA A 500 -27.52 3.36 22.62
C ALA A 500 -27.43 4.59 23.53
N LYS A 501 -26.34 4.73 24.30
CA LYS A 501 -26.08 5.91 25.15
C LYS A 501 -25.90 7.20 24.33
N ALA A 502 -25.33 7.11 23.13
CA ALA A 502 -25.00 8.29 22.33
C ALA A 502 -26.21 8.93 21.61
N TRP A 503 -27.26 8.16 21.27
CA TRP A 503 -28.44 8.69 20.58
C TRP A 503 -29.13 9.86 21.30
N PRO A 504 -29.57 9.73 22.57
CA PRO A 504 -30.24 10.82 23.25
C PRO A 504 -29.31 12.02 23.46
N LEU A 505 -28.00 11.79 23.65
CA LEU A 505 -27.02 12.86 23.77
C LEU A 505 -26.92 13.66 22.46
N ILE A 506 -26.75 13.01 21.32
CA ILE A 506 -26.63 13.69 20.01
C ILE A 506 -27.86 14.57 19.73
N LEU A 507 -29.06 14.06 20.02
CA LEU A 507 -30.31 14.83 19.85
C LEU A 507 -30.34 16.04 20.79
N LYS A 508 -29.94 15.86 22.05
CA LYS A 508 -29.85 16.93 23.05
C LYS A 508 -28.82 18.01 22.71
N LEU A 509 -27.74 17.64 22.02
CA LEU A 509 -26.68 18.58 21.62
C LEU A 509 -27.05 19.41 20.39
N GLN A 510 -28.12 19.07 19.66
CA GLN A 510 -28.52 19.86 18.49
C GLN A 510 -28.86 21.29 18.92
N VAL A 511 -28.24 22.27 18.28
CA VAL A 511 -28.37 23.67 18.72
C VAL A 511 -29.73 24.21 18.33
N VAL A 512 -30.43 24.81 19.30
CA VAL A 512 -31.75 25.42 19.12
C VAL A 512 -31.63 26.93 19.21
N VAL A 513 -32.09 27.63 18.18
CA VAL A 513 -32.10 29.10 18.12
C VAL A 513 -33.51 29.57 17.82
N ASN A 514 -34.05 30.43 18.68
CA ASN A 514 -35.43 30.94 18.59
C ASN A 514 -36.48 29.81 18.45
N GLY A 515 -36.31 28.74 19.24
CA GLY A 515 -37.20 27.58 19.24
C GLY A 515 -37.06 26.64 18.02
N LYS A 516 -36.11 26.89 17.11
CA LYS A 516 -35.87 26.06 15.92
C LYS A 516 -34.55 25.31 16.05
N LYS A 517 -34.60 24.00 15.83
CA LYS A 517 -33.39 23.17 15.72
C LYS A 517 -32.59 23.57 14.48
N THR A 518 -31.27 23.45 14.59
CA THR A 518 -30.32 23.82 13.54
C THR A 518 -29.42 22.64 13.22
N VAL A 519 -28.10 22.83 13.26
CA VAL A 519 -27.08 21.80 13.18
C VAL A 519 -26.35 21.73 14.54
N TRP A 520 -25.13 21.19 14.57
CA TRP A 520 -24.33 21.03 15.78
C TRP A 520 -23.10 21.92 15.77
N ALA A 521 -22.50 22.11 16.95
CA ALA A 521 -21.16 22.64 17.12
C ALA A 521 -20.11 21.52 16.97
N ALA A 522 -18.85 21.90 16.73
CA ALA A 522 -17.77 20.93 16.58
C ALA A 522 -17.39 20.23 17.90
N GLN A 523 -17.63 20.90 19.04
CA GLN A 523 -17.42 20.32 20.36
C GLN A 523 -18.34 20.95 21.41
N TYR A 524 -18.57 20.20 22.48
CA TYR A 524 -19.43 20.58 23.60
C TYR A 524 -18.76 20.27 24.92
N ASP A 525 -18.95 21.15 25.90
CA ASP A 525 -18.51 20.89 27.27
C ASP A 525 -19.19 19.62 27.81
N GLU A 526 -18.39 18.70 28.33
CA GLU A 526 -18.81 17.35 28.69
C GLU A 526 -19.75 17.28 29.90
N VAL A 527 -19.88 18.37 30.66
CA VAL A 527 -20.74 18.45 31.84
C VAL A 527 -22.00 19.28 31.54
N SER A 528 -21.82 20.51 31.09
CA SER A 528 -22.90 21.46 30.82
C SER A 528 -23.62 21.21 29.49
N LEU A 529 -23.00 20.45 28.59
CA LEU A 529 -23.51 20.13 27.26
C LEU A 529 -23.74 21.35 26.35
N LYS A 530 -23.10 22.48 26.68
CA LYS A 530 -23.15 23.70 25.87
C LYS A 530 -22.07 23.64 24.78
N PRO A 531 -22.32 24.25 23.60
CA PRO A 531 -21.28 24.47 22.59
C PRO A 531 -20.03 25.09 23.21
N ALA A 532 -18.86 24.56 22.85
CA ALA A 532 -17.57 24.96 23.43
C ALA A 532 -16.56 25.36 22.34
N ALA A 533 -15.63 26.25 22.69
CA ALA A 533 -14.51 26.59 21.82
C ALA A 533 -13.41 25.51 21.91
N ALA A 534 -12.55 25.45 20.90
CA ALA A 534 -11.36 24.58 20.90
C ALA A 534 -10.08 25.42 20.80
N ARG A 535 -9.39 25.37 19.67
CA ARG A 535 -8.21 26.21 19.41
C ARG A 535 -8.62 27.69 19.33
N LYS A 536 -7.64 28.61 19.43
CA LYS A 536 -7.87 30.06 19.34
C LYS A 536 -8.65 30.52 18.09
N PHE A 537 -8.63 29.72 17.03
CA PHE A 537 -9.31 29.96 15.76
C PHE A 537 -10.54 29.05 15.54
N GLU A 538 -11.03 28.42 16.60
CA GLU A 538 -12.22 27.54 16.60
C GLU A 538 -13.16 27.98 17.73
N PRO A 539 -13.95 29.04 17.51
CA PRO A 539 -14.82 29.61 18.52
C PRO A 539 -16.03 28.71 18.78
N ILE A 540 -16.82 29.08 19.79
CA ILE A 540 -18.19 28.57 19.92
C ILE A 540 -18.97 28.95 18.66
N SER A 541 -19.37 27.94 17.88
CA SER A 541 -20.00 28.12 16.57
C SER A 541 -20.71 26.85 16.12
N LEU A 542 -21.63 26.99 15.17
CA LEU A 542 -22.15 25.86 14.41
C LEU A 542 -21.11 25.41 13.37
N THR A 543 -21.04 24.12 13.09
CA THR A 543 -20.16 23.57 12.05
C THR A 543 -20.96 22.90 10.95
N ALA A 544 -20.74 23.32 9.70
CA ALA A 544 -21.42 22.73 8.55
C ALA A 544 -20.83 21.36 8.17
N GLY A 545 -19.52 21.19 8.24
CA GLY A 545 -18.85 19.96 7.82
C GLY A 545 -19.16 18.77 8.75
N GLU A 546 -18.87 18.93 10.05
CA GLU A 546 -19.01 17.82 11.02
C GLU A 546 -20.47 17.39 11.20
N SER A 547 -21.39 18.34 11.04
CA SER A 547 -22.83 18.08 11.13
C SER A 547 -23.34 17.15 10.02
N VAL A 548 -22.66 17.06 8.88
CA VAL A 548 -23.00 16.08 7.82
C VAL A 548 -22.81 14.65 8.36
N GLY A 549 -21.72 14.40 9.07
CA GLY A 549 -21.43 13.11 9.70
C GLY A 549 -22.52 12.71 10.69
N ILE A 550 -22.98 13.66 11.50
CA ILE A 550 -24.04 13.46 12.51
C ILE A 550 -25.37 13.12 11.84
N VAL A 551 -25.79 13.89 10.84
CA VAL A 551 -27.04 13.63 10.11
C VAL A 551 -27.01 12.25 9.46
N ARG A 552 -25.91 11.89 8.79
CA ARG A 552 -25.72 10.56 8.18
C ARG A 552 -25.79 9.45 9.21
N PHE A 553 -25.25 9.67 10.41
CA PHE A 553 -25.34 8.71 11.50
C PHE A 553 -26.79 8.52 11.96
N LEU A 554 -27.54 9.60 12.22
CA LEU A 554 -28.98 9.55 12.55
C LEU A 554 -29.80 8.81 11.49
N MET A 555 -29.48 8.98 10.20
CA MET A 555 -30.13 8.27 9.09
C MET A 555 -29.88 6.74 9.08
N LEU A 556 -28.89 6.23 9.83
CA LEU A 556 -28.63 4.79 9.92
C LEU A 556 -29.67 4.03 10.74
N ASP A 557 -30.52 4.72 11.51
CA ASP A 557 -31.64 4.07 12.18
C ASP A 557 -32.67 3.61 11.14
N SER A 558 -32.97 2.31 11.15
CA SER A 558 -33.96 1.71 10.25
C SER A 558 -35.39 2.09 10.63
N LYS A 559 -35.63 2.51 11.88
CA LYS A 559 -36.94 2.90 12.39
C LYS A 559 -36.80 4.18 13.23
N PRO A 560 -36.44 5.31 12.60
CA PRO A 560 -36.15 6.54 13.32
C PRO A 560 -37.40 7.03 14.07
N SER A 561 -37.21 7.50 15.30
CA SER A 561 -38.27 8.14 16.08
C SER A 561 -38.67 9.49 15.46
N ALA A 562 -39.83 10.04 15.86
CA ALA A 562 -40.25 11.37 15.44
C ALA A 562 -39.20 12.45 15.78
N GLU A 563 -38.51 12.31 16.92
CA GLU A 563 -37.44 13.22 17.34
C GLU A 563 -36.21 13.12 16.42
N ILE A 564 -35.82 11.91 15.99
CA ILE A 564 -34.73 11.71 15.02
C ILE A 564 -35.10 12.31 13.66
N ILE A 565 -36.34 12.09 13.21
CA ILE A 565 -36.83 12.66 11.94
C ILE A 565 -36.79 14.18 12.01
N ASP A 566 -37.33 14.79 13.07
CA ASP A 566 -37.32 16.24 13.27
C ASP A 566 -35.90 16.82 13.34
N ALA A 567 -34.98 16.13 14.02
CA ALA A 567 -33.57 16.53 14.08
C ALA A 567 -32.91 16.54 12.69
N ILE A 568 -33.13 15.49 11.89
CA ILE A 568 -32.62 15.38 10.52
C ILE A 568 -33.23 16.47 9.64
N GLU A 569 -34.56 16.60 9.61
CA GLU A 569 -35.25 17.55 8.74
C GLU A 569 -34.91 19.00 9.08
N SER A 570 -34.75 19.33 10.36
CA SER A 570 -34.28 20.65 10.81
C SER A 570 -32.86 20.97 10.31
N ALA A 571 -31.95 19.99 10.34
CA ALA A 571 -30.59 20.16 9.81
C ALA A 571 -30.59 20.35 8.29
N ILE A 572 -31.41 19.58 7.56
CA ILE A 572 -31.58 19.70 6.10
C ILE A 572 -32.11 21.09 5.72
N ASP A 573 -33.11 21.59 6.46
CA ASP A 573 -33.64 22.93 6.25
C ASP A 573 -32.61 24.02 6.60
N TRP A 574 -31.78 23.80 7.61
CA TRP A 574 -30.68 24.69 7.92
C TRP A 574 -29.67 24.76 6.77
N TYR A 575 -29.25 23.62 6.18
CA TYR A 575 -28.33 23.63 5.04
C TYR A 575 -28.91 24.36 3.83
N ARG A 576 -30.19 24.14 3.51
CA ARG A 576 -30.86 24.82 2.39
C ARG A 576 -30.90 26.35 2.55
N LYS A 577 -31.08 26.83 3.79
CA LYS A 577 -31.17 28.27 4.09
C LYS A 577 -29.80 28.96 4.18
N ASN A 578 -28.77 28.24 4.60
CA ASN A 578 -27.45 28.81 4.90
C ASN A 578 -26.38 28.48 3.86
N LYS A 579 -26.79 28.01 2.68
CA LYS A 579 -25.89 27.78 1.55
C LYS A 579 -25.39 29.09 0.97
N ILE A 580 -24.17 29.06 0.42
CA ILE A 580 -23.54 30.19 -0.26
C ILE A 580 -23.47 29.82 -1.74
N ASP A 581 -24.28 30.49 -2.54
CA ASP A 581 -24.33 30.30 -3.99
C ASP A 581 -23.35 31.25 -4.70
N GLY A 582 -22.95 30.89 -5.92
CA GLY A 582 -22.28 31.82 -6.83
C GLY A 582 -20.79 32.06 -6.56
N ILE A 583 -20.15 31.23 -5.74
CA ILE A 583 -18.71 31.30 -5.46
C ILE A 583 -18.04 29.92 -5.51
N ARG A 584 -16.73 29.90 -5.78
CA ARG A 584 -15.85 28.76 -5.53
C ARG A 584 -14.74 29.14 -4.57
N TRP A 585 -14.36 28.17 -3.75
CA TRP A 585 -13.14 28.20 -2.95
C TRP A 585 -12.08 27.36 -3.67
N ILE A 586 -11.09 28.02 -4.29
CA ILE A 586 -10.07 27.34 -5.11
C ILE A 586 -8.67 27.80 -4.75
N ARG A 587 -7.68 26.95 -5.02
CA ARG A 587 -6.27 27.30 -4.88
C ARG A 587 -5.73 27.85 -6.20
N GLN A 588 -5.27 29.10 -6.21
CA GLN A 588 -4.65 29.78 -7.34
C GLN A 588 -3.31 30.37 -6.90
N ASN A 589 -2.24 30.13 -7.68
CA ASN A 589 -0.90 30.64 -7.41
C ASN A 589 -0.38 30.35 -5.98
N GLY A 590 -0.75 29.21 -5.42
CA GLY A 590 -0.35 28.81 -4.06
C GLY A 590 -1.22 29.35 -2.94
N GLU A 591 -2.24 30.17 -3.23
CA GLU A 591 -3.18 30.72 -2.24
C GLU A 591 -4.61 30.23 -2.48
N ASN A 592 -5.36 30.03 -1.39
CA ASN A 592 -6.79 29.79 -1.48
C ASN A 592 -7.53 31.13 -1.64
N THR A 593 -8.43 31.21 -2.61
CA THR A 593 -9.15 32.42 -2.98
C THR A 593 -10.61 32.12 -3.29
N VAL A 594 -11.49 33.06 -2.94
CA VAL A 594 -12.89 33.05 -3.35
C VAL A 594 -13.01 33.63 -4.76
N VAL A 595 -13.57 32.86 -5.68
CA VAL A 595 -13.84 33.30 -7.06
C VAL A 595 -15.34 33.30 -7.31
N LYS A 596 -15.86 34.36 -7.94
CA LYS A 596 -17.26 34.42 -8.35
C LYS A 596 -17.52 33.45 -9.50
N ASP A 597 -18.44 32.52 -9.31
CA ASP A 597 -18.89 31.57 -10.32
C ASP A 597 -20.36 31.22 -10.08
N LYS A 598 -21.26 31.78 -10.90
CA LYS A 598 -22.71 31.55 -10.81
C LYS A 598 -23.13 30.11 -11.11
N THR A 599 -22.25 29.32 -11.73
CA THR A 599 -22.51 27.91 -12.09
C THR A 599 -21.99 26.95 -11.03
N ALA A 600 -21.25 27.44 -10.03
CA ALA A 600 -20.73 26.61 -8.96
C ALA A 600 -21.88 26.01 -8.13
N PRO A 601 -21.78 24.72 -7.77
CA PRO A 601 -22.63 24.15 -6.72
C PRO A 601 -22.50 24.98 -5.44
N PRO A 602 -23.55 25.04 -4.60
CA PRO A 602 -23.49 25.76 -3.34
C PRO A 602 -22.34 25.26 -2.45
N ILE A 603 -21.77 26.16 -1.67
CA ILE A 603 -20.80 25.82 -0.61
C ILE A 603 -21.28 26.37 0.74
N TRP A 604 -20.70 25.90 1.83
CA TRP A 604 -20.99 26.39 3.18
C TRP A 604 -19.68 26.83 3.83
N ALA A 605 -19.73 27.84 4.67
CA ALA A 605 -18.59 28.12 5.53
C ALA A 605 -18.39 26.98 6.54
N ARG A 606 -17.17 26.76 7.01
CA ARG A 606 -16.94 25.75 8.04
C ARG A 606 -17.67 26.12 9.33
N PHE A 607 -17.65 27.40 9.70
CA PHE A 607 -18.23 27.91 10.94
C PHE A 607 -19.32 28.95 10.69
N TYR A 608 -20.37 28.91 11.51
CA TYR A 608 -21.45 29.89 11.53
C TYR A 608 -21.68 30.40 12.95
N GLU A 609 -21.89 31.71 13.07
CA GLU A 609 -22.32 32.36 14.31
C GLU A 609 -23.71 31.85 14.71
N ILE A 610 -23.87 31.42 15.97
CA ILE A 610 -25.07 30.70 16.43
C ILE A 610 -26.31 31.59 16.34
N GLU A 611 -26.22 32.85 16.76
CA GLU A 611 -27.36 33.74 16.90
C GLU A 611 -27.88 34.25 15.55
N THR A 612 -26.97 34.50 14.60
CA THR A 612 -27.28 35.16 13.33
C THR A 612 -27.26 34.24 12.12
N MET A 613 -26.70 33.03 12.26
CA MET A 613 -26.42 32.11 11.16
C MET A 613 -25.53 32.71 10.07
N LYS A 614 -24.67 33.67 10.43
CA LYS A 614 -23.70 34.25 9.48
C LYS A 614 -22.46 33.36 9.39
N PRO A 615 -21.91 33.14 8.19
CA PRO A 615 -20.57 32.62 8.00
C PRO A 615 -19.53 33.42 8.79
N ILE A 616 -18.64 32.74 9.51
CA ILE A 616 -17.54 33.38 10.26
C ILE A 616 -16.18 32.78 9.94
N PHE A 617 -15.16 33.62 10.00
CA PHE A 617 -13.75 33.31 9.71
C PHE A 617 -12.87 33.94 10.78
N ILE A 618 -11.86 33.22 11.27
CA ILE A 618 -11.06 33.68 12.42
C ILE A 618 -9.58 33.40 12.19
N GLY A 619 -8.78 34.43 12.39
CA GLY A 619 -7.32 34.35 12.36
C GLY A 619 -6.72 33.92 13.69
N ARG A 620 -5.39 34.00 13.80
CA ARG A 620 -4.67 33.81 15.06
C ARG A 620 -4.94 34.92 16.09
N ASP A 621 -5.51 36.05 15.66
CA ASP A 621 -5.95 37.15 16.51
C ASP A 621 -7.23 36.84 17.32
N SER A 622 -7.89 35.70 17.03
CA SER A 622 -9.16 35.29 17.65
C SER A 622 -10.32 36.27 17.42
N ILE A 623 -10.24 37.13 16.41
CA ILE A 623 -11.31 38.08 16.07
C ILE A 623 -12.21 37.47 15.00
N ILE A 624 -13.51 37.46 15.26
CA ILE A 624 -14.53 37.07 14.27
C ILE A 624 -14.51 38.04 13.08
N LYS A 625 -14.32 37.50 11.90
CA LYS A 625 -14.49 38.17 10.60
C LYS A 625 -15.65 37.53 9.84
N TYR A 626 -16.27 38.31 8.96
CA TYR A 626 -17.37 37.84 8.11
C TYR A 626 -16.95 37.71 6.64
N ASP A 627 -15.66 37.93 6.36
CA ASP A 627 -15.04 37.73 5.05
C ASP A 627 -13.68 37.03 5.23
N VAL A 628 -13.50 35.91 4.53
CA VAL A 628 -12.27 35.09 4.59
C VAL A 628 -11.03 35.84 4.11
N THR A 629 -11.19 36.92 3.35
CA THR A 629 -10.06 37.76 2.91
C THR A 629 -9.49 38.60 4.04
N GLN A 630 -10.23 38.76 5.15
CA GLN A 630 -9.83 39.54 6.33
C GLN A 630 -8.97 38.75 7.32
N ILE A 631 -8.73 37.46 7.07
CA ILE A 631 -7.80 36.62 7.86
C ILE A 631 -6.46 36.46 7.14
N GLU A 632 -5.40 36.22 7.90
CA GLU A 632 -4.04 36.09 7.40
C GLU A 632 -3.88 34.93 6.41
N ALA A 633 -2.99 35.11 5.42
CA ALA A 633 -2.76 34.13 4.36
C ALA A 633 -2.37 32.74 4.90
N GLU A 634 -1.60 32.67 5.99
CA GLU A 634 -1.20 31.41 6.63
C GLU A 634 -2.40 30.57 7.08
N ARG A 635 -3.40 31.19 7.76
CA ARG A 635 -4.63 30.52 8.17
C ARG A 635 -5.58 30.28 7.00
N ARG A 636 -5.67 31.23 6.08
CA ARG A 636 -6.50 31.11 4.87
C ARG A 636 -6.07 29.93 3.99
N ASN A 637 -4.76 29.70 3.90
CA ASN A 637 -4.16 28.69 3.02
C ASN A 637 -3.94 27.32 3.69
N GLY A 638 -3.86 27.30 5.04
CA GLY A 638 -3.57 26.10 5.82
C GLY A 638 -4.78 25.45 6.50
N TYR A 639 -5.99 25.99 6.32
CA TYR A 639 -7.21 25.48 6.94
C TYR A 639 -8.39 25.52 5.96
N ALA A 640 -9.29 24.53 6.05
CA ALA A 640 -10.49 24.47 5.22
C ALA A 640 -11.58 25.36 5.82
N TRP A 641 -11.81 26.53 5.19
CA TRP A 641 -12.82 27.51 5.63
C TRP A 641 -14.18 27.35 4.95
N TYR A 642 -14.24 26.60 3.86
CA TYR A 642 -15.46 26.25 3.17
C TYR A 642 -15.52 24.75 2.95
N VAL A 643 -16.75 24.22 2.96
CA VAL A 643 -17.07 22.79 2.81
C VAL A 643 -18.14 22.62 1.73
N SER A 644 -18.12 21.47 1.04
CA SER A 644 -19.04 21.14 -0.05
C SER A 644 -19.83 19.85 0.19
N GLU A 645 -19.48 19.12 1.24
CA GLU A 645 -20.07 17.86 1.70
C GLU A 645 -21.60 17.93 1.87
N PRO A 646 -22.22 19.05 2.31
CA PRO A 646 -23.68 19.13 2.37
C PRO A 646 -24.38 18.96 1.01
N ASN A 647 -23.70 19.16 -0.13
CA ASN A 647 -24.30 18.91 -1.45
C ASN A 647 -24.69 17.44 -1.63
N GLU A 648 -23.81 16.50 -1.28
CA GLU A 648 -24.08 15.06 -1.40
C GLU A 648 -25.20 14.65 -0.43
N LEU A 649 -25.17 15.18 0.80
CA LEU A 649 -26.22 14.95 1.79
C LEU A 649 -27.60 15.39 1.27
N LEU A 650 -27.70 16.59 0.70
CA LEU A 650 -28.96 17.17 0.22
C LEU A 650 -29.48 16.50 -1.06
N ASN A 651 -28.60 16.19 -2.00
CA ASN A 651 -28.97 15.75 -3.34
C ASN A 651 -29.06 14.23 -3.46
N GLU A 652 -28.38 13.48 -2.58
CA GLU A 652 -28.33 12.02 -2.65
C GLU A 652 -28.83 11.33 -1.39
N ASP A 653 -28.19 11.58 -0.24
CA ASP A 653 -28.44 10.77 0.96
C ASP A 653 -29.84 11.01 1.53
N TYR A 654 -30.24 12.27 1.70
CA TYR A 654 -31.55 12.62 2.28
C TYR A 654 -32.72 12.16 1.41
N PRO A 655 -32.74 12.38 0.07
CA PRO A 655 -33.81 11.85 -0.77
C PRO A 655 -33.93 10.32 -0.69
N LYS A 656 -32.79 9.60 -0.71
CA LYS A 656 -32.77 8.13 -0.58
C LYS A 656 -33.33 7.69 0.78
N TRP A 657 -32.92 8.36 1.86
CA TRP A 657 -33.41 8.07 3.22
C TRP A 657 -34.91 8.37 3.36
N LYS A 658 -35.39 9.52 2.89
CA LYS A 658 -36.81 9.92 2.96
C LYS A 658 -37.71 8.95 2.20
N ALA A 659 -37.28 8.52 1.00
CA ALA A 659 -37.99 7.50 0.23
C ALA A 659 -38.05 6.14 0.95
N LYS A 660 -36.99 5.77 1.69
CA LYS A 660 -36.94 4.53 2.46
C LYS A 660 -37.92 4.56 3.64
N ILE A 661 -37.93 5.63 4.45
CA ILE A 661 -38.82 5.71 5.62
C ILE A 661 -40.30 5.91 5.22
N GLY A 662 -40.58 6.60 4.11
CA GLY A 662 -41.95 6.78 3.60
C GLY A 662 -42.61 5.47 3.14
N LYS A 663 -41.81 4.44 2.84
CA LYS A 663 -42.29 3.07 2.54
C LYS A 663 -42.56 2.23 3.79
N ILE A 664 -42.05 2.63 4.97
CA ILE A 664 -42.22 1.91 6.24
C ILE A 664 -43.49 2.38 6.97
N GLY A 665 -43.94 3.62 6.69
CA GLY A 665 -45.18 4.19 7.22
C GLY A 665 -46.45 3.92 6.40
N LYS A 666 -46.32 3.16 5.31
CA LYS A 666 -47.43 2.53 4.58
C LYS A 666 -47.39 1.03 4.85
#